data_AF-A0A3P8Q103-F1
#
_entry.id   AF-A0A3P8Q103-F1
#
_cell.length_a   1.000
_cell.length_b   1.000
_cell.length_c   1.000
_cell.angle_alpha   90.00
_cell.angle_beta   90.00
_cell.angle_gamma   90.00
#
_symmetry.space_group_name_H-M   'P 1'
#
loop_
_entity.id
_entity.type
_entity.pdbx_description
1 polymer ?
#
loop_
_entity_poly.entity_id
_entity_poly.type
_entity_poly.pdbx_seq_one_letter_code
_entity_poly.pdbx_strand_id
1 'polypeptide(L)'
;MKMRQLSAFILLTLAVLATARPKTEPAQKCKTGPVDLVFLIDSSRSVRPHEFETMRKFMIDIINTLDIGLNATRVGVVQYSSQVRTEFTLKTHARLSNIVKAINQIIPLAQGTMTGLAIRYMMNEAFTPEAGDRPKVPNVAVIVTDGRPQDRVAEVAAEAREKGIEIYAVGVARADMTSLRAMASPPFEDHVFLVESFDLIHQFGIQFQDKLCGVDLCLESDHGCEHICESTPGSYHCLCLPGYTVNDDGKTCAAIDLCAERKHNCEQLCVSSPGSFTCDCNKGYKLNNDKRTCSMIDYCSFGNHSCDHECVSVLNGYRCRCNEGYRLLEDSKTCQAIDLCAEGKHDCEQICVSAPGVFTCDCNKGFKLNKDKKTCTNMNMCNTVEHGCEYQCVSTPGSYHCICPEGQLLQDDGKSCGTCKSANIDLVLLIDGSKSVRPQNFELVKKFVNQVVDSLDVSPHGTRVGLVQYSSRVRTEFPLNMYHTADEIKAAVMKVEYMEKGTMTGLALKHMLENSFSEAEGARPLSRSIPRIGLVFTDGRSQDDITEYAKKAKEAGITMYAVGVGKAVEDELREIASEPVEKHFYYTTDFTAISTIAENLKLNVCPEESQGEIEVKDPCACESLVEFQQATMNSLEQVTQKHIL
;
A
#
# COMPACT_ATOMS: atom_id res chain seq x y z
N MET A 1 -32.66 77.01 -19.64
CA MET A 1 -33.11 78.31 -19.08
C MET A 1 -32.92 78.25 -17.57
N LYS A 2 -32.04 79.09 -17.01
CA LYS A 2 -31.84 79.40 -15.57
C LYS A 2 -31.38 78.25 -14.64
N MET A 3 -30.51 78.42 -13.63
CA MET A 3 -29.62 79.51 -13.19
C MET A 3 -28.86 78.99 -11.96
N ARG A 4 -27.54 79.26 -11.92
CA ARG A 4 -26.80 79.91 -10.81
C ARG A 4 -26.77 79.26 -9.41
N GLN A 5 -25.57 78.91 -8.93
CA GLN A 5 -24.64 79.77 -8.14
C GLN A 5 -25.13 79.96 -6.69
N LEU A 6 -24.45 79.32 -5.73
CA LEU A 6 -23.22 79.76 -5.06
C LEU A 6 -23.52 80.60 -3.80
N SER A 7 -23.09 80.02 -2.68
CA SER A 7 -22.22 80.67 -1.69
C SER A 7 -22.81 81.45 -0.52
N ALA A 8 -22.17 81.12 0.61
CA ALA A 8 -21.69 81.98 1.68
C ALA A 8 -22.69 82.30 2.80
N PHE A 9 -22.35 81.83 4.01
CA PHE A 9 -21.95 82.66 5.15
C PHE A 9 -21.18 81.70 6.12
N ILE A 10 -19.84 81.74 6.15
CA ILE A 10 -18.96 82.60 6.97
C ILE A 10 -18.79 82.01 8.39
N LEU A 11 -17.66 81.35 8.67
CA LEU A 11 -16.39 81.90 9.22
C LEU A 11 -16.48 82.20 10.73
N LEU A 12 -15.86 81.37 11.58
CA LEU A 12 -14.77 81.77 12.50
C LEU A 12 -14.29 80.60 13.38
N THR A 13 -12.97 80.54 13.53
CA THR A 13 -12.10 79.91 14.55
C THR A 13 -11.13 78.82 14.08
N LEU A 14 -9.90 79.32 13.91
CA LEU A 14 -8.58 78.75 13.65
C LEU A 14 -8.21 77.35 14.19
N ALA A 15 -7.55 76.62 13.29
CA ALA A 15 -6.24 75.97 13.45
C ALA A 15 -6.11 74.65 14.27
N VAL A 16 -5.67 73.63 13.51
CA VAL A 16 -4.98 72.40 13.92
C VAL A 16 -5.84 71.38 14.67
N LEU A 17 -6.46 70.50 13.88
CA LEU A 17 -6.33 69.04 14.02
C LEU A 17 -6.76 68.47 12.66
N ALA A 18 -5.82 68.40 11.74
CA ALA A 18 -5.90 67.39 10.68
C ALA A 18 -5.90 66.06 11.44
N THR A 19 -7.08 65.56 11.76
CA THR A 19 -7.27 64.18 12.21
C THR A 19 -6.69 63.34 11.10
N ALA A 20 -5.48 62.84 11.39
CA ALA A 20 -4.80 61.87 10.57
C ALA A 20 -5.83 60.84 10.13
N ARG A 21 -5.95 60.63 8.82
CA ARG A 21 -6.43 59.34 8.32
C ARG A 21 -5.68 58.30 9.14
N PRO A 22 -6.36 57.39 9.87
CA PRO A 22 -5.66 56.27 10.44
C PRO A 22 -4.93 55.63 9.25
N LYS A 23 -3.60 55.65 9.31
CA LYS A 23 -2.78 54.75 8.52
C LYS A 23 -3.41 53.39 8.79
N THR A 24 -4.00 52.79 7.76
CA THR A 24 -4.28 51.36 7.74
C THR A 24 -3.06 50.69 8.32
N GLU A 25 -3.23 50.14 9.53
CA GLU A 25 -2.20 49.39 10.23
C GLU A 25 -1.72 48.30 9.26
N PRO A 26 -0.40 48.05 9.18
CA PRO A 26 0.08 46.91 8.43
C PRO A 26 -0.59 45.66 8.99
N ALA A 27 -1.15 44.86 8.08
CA ALA A 27 -1.96 43.69 8.32
C ALA A 27 -1.45 42.86 9.51
N GLN A 28 -2.42 42.42 10.30
CA GLN A 28 -2.35 41.51 11.42
C GLN A 28 -1.15 40.55 11.35
N LYS A 29 -0.17 40.74 12.24
CA LYS A 29 0.84 39.71 12.53
C LYS A 29 0.10 38.46 12.97
N CYS A 30 0.27 37.36 12.25
CA CYS A 30 -0.37 36.10 12.62
C CYS A 30 0.05 35.69 14.05
N LYS A 31 -0.78 34.88 14.71
CA LYS A 31 -0.39 34.19 15.95
C LYS A 31 0.05 32.78 15.59
N THR A 32 1.36 32.55 15.52
CA THR A 32 1.91 31.21 15.40
C THR A 32 1.54 30.41 16.65
N GLY A 33 1.10 29.15 16.49
CA GLY A 33 0.95 28.25 17.64
C GLY A 33 2.28 28.05 18.38
N PRO A 34 2.29 27.42 19.57
CA PRO A 34 3.55 27.08 20.22
C PRO A 34 4.37 26.17 19.31
N VAL A 35 5.63 26.53 19.06
CA VAL A 35 6.59 25.77 18.24
C VAL A 35 7.95 25.80 18.93
N ASP A 36 8.69 24.69 18.89
CA ASP A 36 10.06 24.60 19.37
C ASP A 36 11.01 24.56 18.16
N LEU A 37 11.72 25.67 17.94
CA LEU A 37 12.55 25.93 16.77
C LEU A 37 14.04 25.88 17.12
N VAL A 38 14.83 25.04 16.46
CA VAL A 38 16.28 24.97 16.65
C VAL A 38 17.01 25.29 15.34
N PHE A 39 17.90 26.29 15.37
CA PHE A 39 18.81 26.56 14.26
C PHE A 39 20.12 25.79 14.42
N LEU A 40 20.51 25.06 13.37
CA LEU A 40 21.83 24.44 13.24
C LEU A 40 22.64 25.27 12.26
N ILE A 41 23.65 25.98 12.74
CA ILE A 41 24.46 26.87 11.91
C ILE A 41 25.86 26.33 11.65
N ASP A 42 26.23 26.32 10.38
CA ASP A 42 27.57 25.98 9.92
C ASP A 42 28.53 27.14 10.23
N SER A 43 29.58 26.82 10.97
CA SER A 43 30.66 27.74 11.33
C SER A 43 32.03 27.22 10.86
N SER A 44 32.03 26.35 9.86
CA SER A 44 33.23 25.72 9.29
C SER A 44 34.13 26.73 8.58
N ARG A 45 35.34 26.28 8.22
CA ARG A 45 36.34 27.09 7.53
C ARG A 45 35.91 27.50 6.12
N SER A 46 34.99 26.77 5.47
CA SER A 46 34.49 27.15 4.15
C SER A 46 33.67 28.43 4.20
N VAL A 47 32.97 28.66 5.32
CA VAL A 47 32.13 29.82 5.56
C VAL A 47 33.01 31.07 5.74
N ARG A 48 32.98 31.95 4.75
CA ARG A 48 33.69 33.24 4.79
C ARG A 48 33.00 34.19 5.77
N PRO A 49 33.71 35.20 6.32
CA PRO A 49 33.12 36.14 7.29
C PRO A 49 31.83 36.83 6.80
N HIS A 50 31.73 37.16 5.51
CA HIS A 50 30.54 37.78 4.93
C HIS A 50 29.37 36.77 4.73
N GLU A 51 29.68 35.50 4.46
CA GLU A 51 28.68 34.42 4.37
C GLU A 51 28.12 34.13 5.77
N PHE A 52 28.96 34.12 6.80
CA PHE A 52 28.52 33.98 8.19
C PHE A 52 27.63 35.14 8.65
N GLU A 53 27.99 36.38 8.29
CA GLU A 53 27.13 37.55 8.57
C GLU A 53 25.80 37.47 7.82
N THR A 54 25.77 36.85 6.63
CA THR A 54 24.53 36.58 5.89
C THR A 54 23.66 35.56 6.62
N MET A 55 24.25 34.47 7.13
CA MET A 55 23.54 33.48 7.95
C MET A 55 22.98 34.11 9.23
N ARG A 56 23.74 35.00 9.87
CA ARG A 56 23.31 35.74 11.05
C ARG A 56 22.09 36.60 10.77
N LYS A 57 22.13 37.39 9.70
CA LYS A 57 21.00 38.23 9.27
C LYS A 57 19.79 37.39 8.94
N PHE A 58 19.97 36.30 8.20
CA PHE A 58 18.92 35.33 7.88
C PHE A 58 18.19 34.83 9.13
N MET A 59 18.92 34.38 10.16
CA MET A 59 18.30 33.96 11.42
C MET A 59 17.54 35.10 12.09
N ILE A 60 18.13 36.30 12.15
CA ILE A 60 17.49 37.46 12.78
C ILE A 60 16.20 37.83 12.05
N ASP A 61 16.20 37.82 10.72
CA ASP A 61 15.05 38.16 9.89
C ASP A 61 13.90 37.17 10.11
N ILE A 62 14.19 35.86 10.17
CA ILE A 62 13.18 34.85 10.52
C ILE A 62 12.66 35.05 11.94
N ILE A 63 13.54 35.23 12.92
CA ILE A 63 13.10 35.34 14.32
C ILE A 63 12.29 36.63 14.54
N ASN A 64 12.54 37.68 13.75
CA ASN A 64 11.74 38.91 13.76
C ASN A 64 10.32 38.73 13.20
N THR A 65 10.07 37.70 12.38
CA THR A 65 8.73 37.38 11.88
C THR A 65 7.94 36.47 12.82
N LEU A 66 8.58 35.82 13.79
CA LEU A 66 7.95 34.87 14.72
C LEU A 66 7.49 35.52 16.03
N ASP A 67 6.45 34.95 16.65
CA ASP A 67 6.02 35.33 18.00
C ASP A 67 6.84 34.58 19.07
N ILE A 68 7.88 35.25 19.56
CA ILE A 68 8.81 34.66 20.55
C ILE A 68 8.26 34.78 21.96
N GLY A 69 8.10 33.64 22.63
CA GLY A 69 7.69 33.62 24.03
C GLY A 69 7.68 32.22 24.64
N LEU A 70 7.68 32.14 25.97
CA LEU A 70 7.70 30.86 26.71
C LEU A 70 6.51 29.93 26.40
N ASN A 71 5.38 30.52 26.00
CA ASN A 71 4.15 29.85 25.60
C ASN A 71 3.85 29.95 24.10
N ALA A 72 4.71 30.60 23.33
CA ALA A 72 4.61 30.76 21.88
C ALA A 72 5.79 30.02 21.23
N THR A 73 6.60 30.65 20.39
CA THR A 73 7.80 30.03 19.82
C THR A 73 9.00 30.11 20.77
N ARG A 74 9.63 28.96 21.03
CA ARG A 74 10.94 28.88 21.71
C ARG A 74 12.02 28.66 20.68
N VAL A 75 13.18 29.31 20.85
CA VAL A 75 14.28 29.24 19.88
C VAL A 75 15.56 28.78 20.56
N GLY A 76 16.21 27.78 19.98
CA GLY A 76 17.56 27.34 20.30
C GLY A 76 18.50 27.58 19.13
N VAL A 77 19.78 27.81 19.41
CA VAL A 77 20.82 27.92 18.38
C VAL A 77 21.99 27.02 18.75
N VAL A 78 22.35 26.15 17.82
CA VAL A 78 23.49 25.24 17.89
C VAL A 78 24.40 25.54 16.72
N GLN A 79 25.67 25.82 16.98
CA GLN A 79 26.67 25.94 15.93
C GLN A 79 27.50 24.68 15.81
N TYR A 80 27.91 24.36 14.59
CA TYR A 80 28.75 23.19 14.34
C TYR A 80 29.90 23.50 13.38
N SER A 81 30.96 22.71 13.54
CA SER A 81 32.09 22.63 12.61
C SER A 81 32.66 21.19 12.66
N SER A 82 33.90 21.00 13.13
CA SER A 82 34.40 19.68 13.56
C SER A 82 33.86 19.28 14.95
N GLN A 83 33.32 20.23 15.69
CA GLN A 83 32.68 20.04 16.99
C GLN A 83 31.34 20.76 16.99
N VAL A 84 30.42 20.32 17.86
CA VAL A 84 29.10 20.93 18.03
C VAL A 84 29.08 21.71 19.34
N ARG A 85 28.56 22.94 19.30
CA ARG A 85 28.47 23.83 20.46
C ARG A 85 27.10 24.49 20.50
N THR A 86 26.39 24.32 21.61
CA THR A 86 25.14 25.03 21.89
C THR A 86 25.44 26.47 22.28
N GLU A 87 24.94 27.44 21.53
CA GLU A 87 25.03 28.86 21.89
C GLU A 87 23.99 29.21 22.96
N PHE A 88 22.76 28.73 22.76
CA PHE A 88 21.70 28.78 23.77
C PHE A 88 20.59 27.76 23.45
N THR A 89 19.92 27.29 24.50
CA THR A 89 18.84 26.29 24.41
C THR A 89 17.46 26.95 24.33
N LEU A 90 16.43 26.15 24.01
CA LEU A 90 15.02 26.57 23.89
C LEU A 90 14.50 27.34 25.13
N LYS A 91 15.02 27.05 26.33
CA LYS A 91 14.63 27.73 27.58
C LYS A 91 15.49 28.94 27.97
N THR A 92 16.58 29.22 27.27
CA THR A 92 17.58 30.23 27.72
C THR A 92 17.08 31.66 27.57
N HIS A 93 16.37 31.96 26.48
CA HIS A 93 15.92 33.31 26.16
C HIS A 93 14.42 33.34 25.90
N ALA A 94 13.70 34.13 26.71
CA ALA A 94 12.25 34.30 26.59
C ALA A 94 11.82 35.52 25.77
N ARG A 95 12.77 36.35 25.31
CA ARG A 95 12.49 37.62 24.62
C ARG A 95 13.33 37.76 23.36
N LEU A 96 12.69 38.22 22.28
CA LEU A 96 13.30 38.50 20.99
C LEU A 96 14.60 39.32 21.09
N SER A 97 14.60 40.40 21.89
CA SER A 97 15.77 41.28 22.07
C SER A 97 17.01 40.54 22.57
N ASN A 98 16.82 39.54 23.45
CA ASN A 98 17.93 38.78 24.02
C ASN A 98 18.47 37.76 23.02
N ILE A 99 17.57 37.13 22.26
CA ILE A 99 17.92 36.20 21.18
C ILE A 99 18.74 36.91 20.11
N VAL A 100 18.25 38.06 19.61
CA VAL A 100 18.96 38.86 18.60
C VAL A 100 20.33 39.30 19.11
N LYS A 101 20.44 39.69 20.39
CA LYS A 101 21.73 40.04 21.00
C LYS A 101 22.68 38.85 21.07
N ALA A 102 22.18 37.67 21.48
CA ALA A 102 22.98 36.45 21.55
C ALA A 102 23.48 36.02 20.17
N ILE A 103 22.61 36.05 19.15
CA ILE A 103 22.95 35.73 17.76
C ILE A 103 24.05 36.65 17.20
N ASN A 104 23.97 37.96 17.50
CA ASN A 104 25.01 38.92 17.11
C ASN A 104 26.37 38.69 17.80
N GLN A 105 26.41 37.96 18.90
CA GLN A 105 27.62 37.67 19.68
C GLN A 105 28.26 36.32 19.34
N ILE A 106 27.64 35.51 18.46
CA ILE A 106 28.18 34.21 18.06
C ILE A 106 29.52 34.38 17.35
N ILE A 107 30.53 33.65 17.83
CA ILE A 107 31.88 33.60 17.25
C ILE A 107 32.04 32.28 16.49
N PRO A 108 32.40 32.30 15.18
CA PRO A 108 32.60 31.09 14.37
C PRO A 108 33.78 30.23 14.85
N LEU A 109 33.67 28.90 14.69
CA LEU A 109 34.71 27.94 15.09
C LEU A 109 35.81 27.75 14.03
N ALA A 110 35.51 27.94 12.74
CA ALA A 110 36.42 27.88 11.59
C ALA A 110 37.20 26.55 11.38
N GLN A 111 36.56 25.41 11.68
CA GLN A 111 37.13 24.05 11.52
C GLN A 111 36.47 23.27 10.35
N GLY A 112 36.23 21.96 10.48
CA GLY A 112 35.58 21.12 9.47
C GLY A 112 34.05 21.27 9.44
N THR A 113 33.35 20.38 8.73
CA THR A 113 31.89 20.48 8.46
C THR A 113 31.18 19.14 8.75
N MET A 114 31.06 18.78 10.04
CA MET A 114 30.43 17.54 10.51
C MET A 114 28.92 17.76 10.74
N THR A 115 28.13 17.70 9.68
CA THR A 115 26.70 18.03 9.73
C THR A 115 25.87 16.88 10.27
N GLY A 116 26.23 15.64 9.98
CA GLY A 116 25.57 14.46 10.54
C GLY A 116 25.72 14.38 12.05
N LEU A 117 26.91 14.71 12.57
CA LEU A 117 27.15 14.87 14.00
C LEU A 117 26.25 15.95 14.61
N ALA A 118 26.06 17.09 13.92
CA ALA A 118 25.21 18.17 14.39
C ALA A 118 23.72 17.76 14.46
N ILE A 119 23.21 17.07 13.45
CA ILE A 119 21.82 16.55 13.45
C ILE A 119 21.62 15.53 14.58
N ARG A 120 22.60 14.65 14.81
CA ARG A 120 22.55 13.69 15.93
C ARG A 120 22.54 14.41 17.28
N TYR A 121 23.39 15.42 17.44
CA TYR A 121 23.45 16.22 18.66
C TYR A 121 22.13 16.97 18.88
N MET A 122 21.53 17.53 17.83
CA MET A 122 20.22 18.19 17.91
C MET A 122 19.14 17.27 18.47
N MET A 123 19.04 16.04 17.97
CA MET A 123 18.07 15.05 18.46
C MET A 123 18.27 14.69 19.93
N ASN A 124 19.53 14.53 20.35
CA ASN A 124 19.84 13.96 21.66
C ASN A 124 20.06 15.00 22.76
N GLU A 125 20.29 16.26 22.40
CA GLU A 125 20.66 17.31 23.34
C GLU A 125 19.78 18.56 23.17
N ALA A 126 19.48 19.00 21.94
CA ALA A 126 18.73 20.23 21.71
C ALA A 126 17.21 20.06 21.84
N PHE A 127 16.66 18.97 21.31
CA PHE A 127 15.26 18.57 21.48
C PHE A 127 15.10 17.60 22.65
N THR A 128 15.41 18.12 23.84
CA THR A 128 15.23 17.39 25.10
C THR A 128 14.42 18.22 26.10
N PRO A 129 13.63 17.61 26.99
CA PRO A 129 12.95 18.33 28.07
C PRO A 129 13.92 19.16 28.90
N GLU A 130 15.16 18.67 29.10
CA GLU A 130 16.23 19.35 29.79
C GLU A 130 16.67 20.63 29.07
N ALA A 131 16.70 20.63 27.73
CA ALA A 131 16.97 21.82 26.92
C ALA A 131 15.78 22.77 26.77
N GLY A 132 14.58 22.33 27.14
CA GLY A 132 13.35 23.14 27.11
C GLY A 132 12.34 22.74 26.05
N ASP A 133 12.51 21.57 25.44
CA ASP A 133 11.56 20.95 24.51
C ASP A 133 10.22 20.64 25.20
N ARG A 134 9.11 20.91 24.52
CA ARG A 134 7.76 20.73 25.07
C ARG A 134 7.09 19.50 24.46
N PRO A 135 6.51 18.60 25.29
CA PRO A 135 5.77 17.47 24.75
C PRO A 135 4.53 17.96 23.99
N LYS A 136 4.28 17.36 22.82
CA LYS A 136 3.16 17.68 21.91
C LYS A 136 3.23 19.06 21.22
N VAL A 137 4.37 19.74 21.31
CA VAL A 137 4.65 20.93 20.51
C VAL A 137 5.47 20.50 19.28
N PRO A 138 5.19 21.04 18.08
CA PRO A 138 5.97 20.71 16.89
C PRO A 138 7.44 21.12 17.02
N ASN A 139 8.33 20.19 16.65
CA ASN A 139 9.77 20.38 16.66
C ASN A 139 10.27 20.68 15.25
N VAL A 140 10.81 21.88 15.06
CA VAL A 140 11.27 22.37 13.75
C VAL A 140 12.76 22.68 13.81
N ALA A 141 13.51 22.12 12.87
CA ALA A 141 14.94 22.33 12.73
C ALA A 141 15.26 23.11 11.44
N VAL A 142 16.04 24.17 11.54
CA VAL A 142 16.54 24.91 10.37
C VAL A 142 18.06 24.75 10.29
N ILE A 143 18.53 23.99 9.31
CA ILE A 143 19.95 23.72 9.06
C ILE A 143 20.46 24.72 8.03
N VAL A 144 21.47 25.51 8.37
CA VAL A 144 22.07 26.53 7.50
C VAL A 144 23.53 26.17 7.23
N THR A 145 23.88 25.90 5.97
CA THR A 145 25.24 25.46 5.57
C THR A 145 25.70 26.08 4.25
N ASP A 146 27.01 26.25 4.06
CA ASP A 146 27.62 26.75 2.81
C ASP A 146 28.27 25.65 1.95
N GLY A 147 28.32 24.40 2.44
CA GLY A 147 29.22 23.38 1.93
C GLY A 147 28.69 21.95 2.01
N ARG A 148 29.47 21.01 1.45
CA ARG A 148 29.17 19.58 1.52
C ARG A 148 29.58 19.02 2.90
N PRO A 149 28.73 18.20 3.53
CA PRO A 149 29.08 17.55 4.78
C PRO A 149 30.28 16.63 4.60
N GLN A 150 31.12 16.53 5.63
CA GLN A 150 32.28 15.64 5.67
C GLN A 150 31.95 14.25 6.24
N ASP A 151 30.71 14.07 6.72
CA ASP A 151 30.15 12.87 7.30
C ASP A 151 28.81 12.48 6.64
N ARG A 152 28.27 11.30 6.99
CA ARG A 152 27.00 10.81 6.44
C ARG A 152 25.81 11.52 7.09
N VAL A 153 24.99 12.18 6.28
CA VAL A 153 23.83 12.95 6.76
C VAL A 153 22.48 12.26 6.53
N ALA A 154 22.34 11.44 5.48
CA ALA A 154 21.05 10.89 5.06
C ALA A 154 20.42 9.98 6.12
N GLU A 155 21.21 9.07 6.70
CA GLU A 155 20.76 8.11 7.72
C GLU A 155 20.29 8.84 9.00
N VAL A 156 21.07 9.83 9.46
CA VAL A 156 20.78 10.57 10.69
C VAL A 156 19.61 11.54 10.49
N ALA A 157 19.47 12.14 9.31
CA ALA A 157 18.32 12.96 8.97
C ALA A 157 17.03 12.12 8.89
N ALA A 158 17.10 10.88 8.40
CA ALA A 158 15.96 9.96 8.42
C ALA A 158 15.50 9.66 9.85
N GLU A 159 16.43 9.36 10.75
CA GLU A 159 16.11 9.14 12.17
C GLU A 159 15.45 10.37 12.81
N ALA A 160 15.91 11.58 12.49
CA ALA A 160 15.31 12.81 12.98
C ALA A 160 13.86 13.00 12.49
N ARG A 161 13.58 12.68 11.22
CA ARG A 161 12.23 12.73 10.66
C ARG A 161 11.30 11.70 11.28
N GLU A 162 11.78 10.49 11.55
CA GLU A 162 11.00 9.45 12.25
C GLU A 162 10.61 9.86 13.67
N LYS A 163 11.44 10.69 14.33
CA LYS A 163 11.12 11.31 15.63
C LYS A 163 10.16 12.50 15.53
N GLY A 164 9.63 12.80 14.34
CA GLY A 164 8.68 13.89 14.11
C GLY A 164 9.33 15.28 14.06
N ILE A 165 10.64 15.36 13.81
CA ILE A 165 11.34 16.64 13.64
C ILE A 165 11.25 17.06 12.17
N GLU A 166 10.70 18.24 11.93
CA GLU A 166 10.59 18.83 10.60
C GLU A 166 11.88 19.60 10.26
N ILE A 167 12.59 19.18 9.21
CA ILE A 167 13.91 19.73 8.86
C ILE A 167 13.82 20.60 7.60
N TYR A 168 14.19 21.86 7.75
CA TYR A 168 14.41 22.82 6.68
C TYR A 168 15.91 22.96 6.41
N ALA A 169 16.35 22.67 5.19
CA ALA A 169 17.74 22.79 4.77
C ALA A 169 17.95 24.05 3.92
N VAL A 170 18.85 24.92 4.38
CA VAL A 170 19.16 26.21 3.78
C VAL A 170 20.62 26.21 3.36
N GLY A 171 20.83 26.23 2.05
CA GLY A 171 22.14 26.36 1.44
C GLY A 171 22.49 27.82 1.18
N VAL A 172 23.66 28.26 1.62
CA VAL A 172 24.19 29.60 1.33
C VAL A 172 25.29 29.51 0.28
N ALA A 173 25.21 30.33 -0.76
CA ALA A 173 26.21 30.43 -1.83
C ALA A 173 26.49 29.12 -2.59
N ARG A 174 27.52 28.35 -2.20
CA ARG A 174 28.04 27.18 -2.95
C ARG A 174 27.52 25.84 -2.42
N ALA A 175 26.43 25.87 -1.66
CA ALA A 175 25.85 24.68 -1.07
C ALA A 175 25.35 23.71 -2.14
N ASP A 176 25.49 22.42 -1.85
CA ASP A 176 25.16 21.34 -2.78
C ASP A 176 23.73 20.84 -2.59
N MET A 177 22.91 20.92 -3.64
CA MET A 177 21.50 20.53 -3.58
C MET A 177 21.25 19.08 -3.21
N THR A 178 22.14 18.17 -3.62
CA THR A 178 21.98 16.74 -3.28
C THR A 178 22.14 16.52 -1.78
N SER A 179 23.09 17.23 -1.18
CA SER A 179 23.34 17.21 0.26
C SER A 179 22.20 17.85 1.06
N LEU A 180 21.66 18.98 0.60
CA LEU A 180 20.53 19.66 1.25
C LEU A 180 19.26 18.80 1.22
N ARG A 181 18.94 18.19 0.07
CA ARG A 181 17.80 17.26 -0.06
C ARG A 181 17.94 16.02 0.81
N ALA A 182 19.15 15.52 1.01
CA ALA A 182 19.39 14.37 1.90
C ALA A 182 19.08 14.70 3.37
N MET A 183 19.13 15.97 3.77
CA MET A 183 18.88 16.43 5.14
C MET A 183 17.43 16.85 5.37
N ALA A 184 16.82 17.55 4.42
CA ALA A 184 15.49 18.13 4.55
C ALA A 184 14.36 17.09 4.65
N SER A 185 13.21 17.53 5.19
CA SER A 185 11.96 16.78 5.15
C SER A 185 11.26 16.88 3.79
N PRO A 186 10.53 15.84 3.34
CA PRO A 186 9.63 15.96 2.19
C PRO A 186 8.41 16.83 2.53
N PRO A 187 7.80 17.54 1.54
CA PRO A 187 8.25 17.69 0.15
C PRO A 187 9.44 18.66 0.02
N PHE A 188 10.40 18.35 -0.86
CA PHE A 188 11.65 19.11 -0.97
C PHE A 188 11.47 20.53 -1.52
N GLU A 189 10.41 20.79 -2.28
CA GLU A 189 10.14 22.14 -2.83
C GLU A 189 9.86 23.16 -1.73
N ASP A 190 9.46 22.66 -0.55
CA ASP A 190 9.06 23.48 0.59
C ASP A 190 10.09 23.53 1.72
N HIS A 191 11.08 22.63 1.69
CA HIS A 191 12.03 22.43 2.79
C HIS A 191 13.49 22.60 2.37
N VAL A 192 13.77 22.81 1.08
CA VAL A 192 15.12 23.02 0.56
C VAL A 192 15.24 24.37 -0.12
N PHE A 193 16.14 25.21 0.40
CA PHE A 193 16.30 26.58 -0.07
C PHE A 193 17.76 26.84 -0.45
N LEU A 194 17.99 27.42 -1.62
CA LEU A 194 19.27 28.00 -2.01
C LEU A 194 19.19 29.51 -1.92
N VAL A 195 19.95 30.07 -1.00
CA VAL A 195 20.12 31.51 -0.85
C VAL A 195 21.29 31.95 -1.71
N GLU A 196 21.00 32.29 -2.97
CA GLU A 196 21.96 32.89 -3.89
C GLU A 196 22.10 34.41 -3.69
N SER A 197 21.07 35.07 -3.14
CA SER A 197 21.08 36.51 -2.84
C SER A 197 20.15 36.87 -1.67
N PHE A 198 20.37 38.05 -1.06
CA PHE A 198 19.60 38.55 0.09
C PHE A 198 18.09 38.70 -0.18
N ASP A 199 17.67 38.84 -1.44
CA ASP A 199 16.25 39.06 -1.79
C ASP A 199 15.40 37.78 -1.64
N LEU A 200 16.01 36.60 -1.79
CA LEU A 200 15.34 35.30 -1.57
C LEU A 200 15.14 34.96 -0.08
N ILE A 201 15.89 35.60 0.83
CA ILE A 201 15.78 35.40 2.28
C ILE A 201 14.43 35.91 2.79
N HIS A 202 13.97 37.04 2.27
CA HIS A 202 12.69 37.63 2.67
C HIS A 202 11.50 36.78 2.17
N GLN A 203 11.62 36.17 0.98
CA GLN A 203 10.61 35.25 0.47
C GLN A 203 10.53 33.97 1.31
N PHE A 204 11.67 33.41 1.73
CA PHE A 204 11.69 32.29 2.68
C PHE A 204 11.06 32.70 4.02
N GLY A 205 11.43 33.86 4.57
CA GLY A 205 10.87 34.36 5.82
C GLY A 205 9.35 34.48 5.78
N ILE A 206 8.78 34.92 4.66
CA ILE A 206 7.32 34.97 4.43
C ILE A 206 6.73 33.57 4.28
N GLN A 207 7.29 32.69 3.45
CA GLN A 207 6.77 31.33 3.26
C GLN A 207 6.83 30.48 4.53
N PHE A 208 7.94 30.60 5.27
CA PHE A 208 8.15 29.96 6.55
C PHE A 208 7.22 30.54 7.61
N GLN A 209 7.02 31.86 7.61
CA GLN A 209 6.03 32.52 8.44
C GLN A 209 4.62 32.05 8.09
N ASP A 210 4.17 32.07 6.84
CA ASP A 210 2.82 31.65 6.40
C ASP A 210 2.50 30.21 6.80
N LYS A 211 3.49 29.31 6.76
CA LYS A 211 3.32 27.92 7.23
C LYS A 211 3.24 27.79 8.75
N LEU A 212 4.01 28.58 9.49
CA LEU A 212 3.96 28.61 10.95
C LEU A 212 2.81 29.46 11.49
N CYS A 213 2.30 30.36 10.65
CA CYS A 213 1.19 31.23 10.89
C CYS A 213 -0.11 30.48 10.77
N GLY A 214 -0.65 30.09 11.93
CA GLY A 214 -2.08 29.98 12.07
C GLY A 214 -2.70 31.36 11.88
N VAL A 215 -2.93 31.75 10.62
CA VAL A 215 -4.13 32.53 10.35
C VAL A 215 -5.27 31.69 10.93
N ASP A 216 -6.11 32.30 11.76
CA ASP A 216 -7.37 31.64 12.11
C ASP A 216 -8.19 31.63 10.82
N LEU A 217 -7.97 30.60 10.00
CA LEU A 217 -8.57 30.46 8.68
C LEU A 217 -10.09 30.36 8.79
N CYS A 218 -10.62 30.03 9.98
CA CYS A 218 -12.03 30.11 10.33
C CYS A 218 -12.57 31.55 10.48
N LEU A 219 -11.71 32.56 10.67
CA LEU A 219 -12.12 33.96 10.85
C LEU A 219 -11.77 34.86 9.66
N GLU A 220 -10.73 34.55 8.90
CA GLU A 220 -10.25 35.41 7.81
C GLU A 220 -10.58 34.92 6.38
N SER A 221 -11.05 33.68 6.21
CA SER A 221 -11.48 33.13 4.91
C SER A 221 -12.89 32.53 4.96
N ASP A 222 -13.58 32.47 3.82
CA ASP A 222 -14.79 31.64 3.68
C ASP A 222 -14.39 30.15 3.70
N HIS A 223 -14.21 29.64 4.92
CA HIS A 223 -13.69 28.31 5.19
C HIS A 223 -14.65 27.18 4.76
N GLY A 224 -15.94 27.50 4.54
CA GLY A 224 -16.95 26.58 4.02
C GLY A 224 -17.29 25.41 4.96
N CYS A 225 -16.97 25.51 6.25
CA CYS A 225 -17.37 24.49 7.23
C CYS A 225 -18.87 24.58 7.52
N GLU A 226 -19.57 23.45 7.46
CA GLU A 226 -21.02 23.43 7.69
C GLU A 226 -21.41 23.65 9.15
N HIS A 227 -20.63 23.14 10.11
CA HIS A 227 -20.92 23.25 11.54
C HIS A 227 -19.89 24.08 12.31
N ILE A 228 -18.77 23.46 12.71
CA ILE A 228 -17.75 24.07 13.56
C ILE A 228 -16.45 24.11 12.74
N CYS A 229 -15.67 25.16 12.90
CA CYS A 229 -14.34 25.28 12.31
C CYS A 229 -13.33 25.45 13.43
N GLU A 230 -12.24 24.68 13.42
CA GLU A 230 -11.14 24.80 14.38
C GLU A 230 -9.83 25.04 13.62
N SER A 231 -9.17 26.15 13.94
CA SER A 231 -7.93 26.56 13.29
C SER A 231 -6.69 25.87 13.89
N THR A 232 -5.76 25.48 13.03
CA THR A 232 -4.43 24.93 13.37
C THR A 232 -3.33 25.81 12.75
N PRO A 233 -2.08 25.76 13.24
CA PRO A 233 -0.99 26.54 12.62
C PRO A 233 -0.82 26.13 11.14
N GLY A 234 -1.11 27.06 10.22
CA GLY A 234 -1.03 26.85 8.77
C GLY A 234 -2.23 26.15 8.10
N SER A 235 -3.29 25.75 8.83
CA SER A 235 -4.46 25.04 8.28
C SER A 235 -5.72 25.19 9.17
N TYR A 236 -6.86 24.64 8.75
CA TYR A 236 -8.06 24.49 9.60
C TYR A 236 -8.72 23.16 9.30
N HIS A 237 -9.45 22.62 10.27
CA HIS A 237 -10.31 21.46 10.06
C HIS A 237 -11.73 21.78 10.53
N CYS A 238 -12.70 21.30 9.77
CA CYS A 238 -14.10 21.41 10.16
C CYS A 238 -14.46 20.29 11.13
N LEU A 239 -15.31 20.58 12.11
CA LEU A 239 -15.86 19.64 13.07
C LEU A 239 -17.38 19.68 12.99
N CYS A 240 -18.02 18.56 13.31
CA CYS A 240 -19.48 18.46 13.29
C CYS A 240 -20.07 18.40 14.71
N LEU A 241 -21.31 18.86 14.85
CA LEU A 241 -22.06 18.75 16.11
C LEU A 241 -22.27 17.28 16.51
N PRO A 242 -22.48 16.96 17.81
CA PRO A 242 -22.77 15.60 18.24
C PRO A 242 -23.95 14.99 17.46
N GLY A 243 -23.74 13.80 16.88
CA GLY A 243 -24.70 13.18 15.96
C GLY A 243 -24.47 13.51 14.48
N TYR A 244 -23.32 14.10 14.11
CA TYR A 244 -22.91 14.39 12.73
C TYR A 244 -21.42 14.05 12.50
N THR A 245 -21.05 13.64 11.29
CA THR A 245 -19.67 13.31 10.85
C THR A 245 -19.25 14.18 9.67
N VAL A 246 -17.97 14.52 9.61
CA VAL A 246 -17.38 15.24 8.47
C VAL A 246 -17.36 14.32 7.24
N ASN A 247 -17.77 14.84 6.08
CA ASN A 247 -17.71 14.17 4.79
C ASN A 247 -16.30 14.20 4.18
N ASP A 248 -16.08 13.44 3.11
CA ASP A 248 -14.78 13.32 2.42
C ASP A 248 -14.22 14.65 1.88
N ASP A 249 -15.07 15.67 1.74
CA ASP A 249 -14.66 17.02 1.37
C ASP A 249 -13.97 17.79 2.51
N GLY A 250 -13.94 17.23 3.73
CA GLY A 250 -13.36 17.82 4.92
C GLY A 250 -14.12 19.03 5.47
N LYS A 251 -15.32 19.32 4.95
CA LYS A 251 -16.04 20.59 5.18
C LYS A 251 -17.50 20.46 5.55
N THR A 252 -18.23 19.57 4.87
CA THR A 252 -19.66 19.35 5.12
C THR A 252 -19.87 18.26 6.15
N CYS A 253 -21.02 18.30 6.82
CA CYS A 253 -21.38 17.42 7.91
C CYS A 253 -22.60 16.59 7.53
N ALA A 254 -22.39 15.29 7.32
CA ALA A 254 -23.52 14.38 7.24
C ALA A 254 -24.09 14.13 8.64
N ALA A 255 -25.43 14.16 8.75
CA ALA A 255 -26.09 13.61 9.93
C ALA A 255 -25.65 12.16 10.08
N ILE A 256 -25.10 11.83 11.25
CA ILE A 256 -24.94 10.45 11.64
C ILE A 256 -26.34 9.92 11.74
N ASP A 257 -26.70 9.07 10.79
CA ASP A 257 -27.90 8.26 10.94
C ASP A 257 -27.62 7.25 12.05
N LEU A 258 -27.96 7.65 13.28
CA LEU A 258 -27.80 6.84 14.48
C LEU A 258 -28.57 5.51 14.35
N CYS A 259 -29.61 5.46 13.49
CA CYS A 259 -30.29 4.23 13.11
C CYS A 259 -29.42 3.35 12.18
N ALA A 260 -28.70 3.95 11.22
CA ALA A 260 -27.74 3.23 10.37
C ALA A 260 -26.50 2.74 11.14
N GLU A 261 -26.03 3.51 12.14
CA GLU A 261 -24.92 3.11 13.01
C GLU A 261 -25.27 2.05 14.07
N ARG A 262 -26.54 1.64 14.18
CA ARG A 262 -27.05 0.66 15.18
C ARG A 262 -26.84 1.06 16.65
N LYS A 263 -26.55 2.32 16.97
CA LYS A 263 -26.36 2.82 18.35
C LYS A 263 -27.64 3.38 18.98
N HIS A 264 -28.79 2.96 18.50
CA HIS A 264 -30.09 3.55 18.83
C HIS A 264 -30.89 2.80 19.91
N ASN A 265 -30.46 1.60 20.36
CA ASN A 265 -31.14 0.83 21.42
C ASN A 265 -32.67 0.68 21.24
N CYS A 266 -33.18 0.80 20.01
CA CYS A 266 -34.56 0.46 19.65
C CYS A 266 -34.62 -1.03 19.36
N GLU A 267 -35.61 -1.73 19.89
CA GLU A 267 -35.74 -3.17 19.64
C GLU A 267 -36.07 -3.48 18.19
N GLN A 268 -36.89 -2.64 17.52
CA GLN A 268 -37.37 -2.93 16.16
C GLN A 268 -37.07 -1.81 15.18
N LEU A 269 -37.96 -0.82 15.06
CA LEU A 269 -37.81 0.24 14.09
C LEU A 269 -37.18 1.45 14.77
N CYS A 270 -36.18 2.02 14.12
CA CYS A 270 -35.60 3.29 14.47
C CYS A 270 -35.97 4.27 13.37
N VAL A 271 -36.66 5.34 13.74
CA VAL A 271 -37.04 6.41 12.83
C VAL A 271 -36.03 7.53 13.03
N SER A 272 -35.14 7.67 12.05
CA SER A 272 -34.09 8.68 12.05
C SER A 272 -34.68 10.07 11.95
N SER A 273 -34.10 10.99 12.71
CA SER A 273 -34.30 12.43 12.57
C SER A 273 -32.91 13.08 12.47
N PRO A 274 -32.75 14.28 11.87
CA PRO A 274 -31.42 14.85 11.68
C PRO A 274 -30.65 14.99 13.01
N GLY A 275 -29.62 14.15 13.22
CA GLY A 275 -28.83 14.08 14.44
C GLY A 275 -29.49 13.42 15.67
N SER A 276 -30.66 12.77 15.53
CA SER A 276 -31.39 12.12 16.63
C SER A 276 -32.28 10.96 16.15
N PHE A 277 -32.96 10.23 17.03
CA PHE A 277 -33.85 9.14 16.63
C PHE A 277 -35.04 8.92 17.59
N THR A 278 -36.08 8.24 17.08
CA THR A 278 -37.20 7.71 17.87
C THR A 278 -37.44 6.24 17.55
N CYS A 279 -37.95 5.46 18.50
CA CYS A 279 -38.24 4.04 18.28
C CYS A 279 -39.72 3.82 17.94
N ASP A 280 -39.97 2.91 17.01
CA ASP A 280 -41.29 2.45 16.61
C ASP A 280 -41.28 0.92 16.42
N CYS A 281 -42.44 0.31 16.21
CA CYS A 281 -42.56 -1.14 16.05
C CYS A 281 -43.03 -1.53 14.65
N ASN A 282 -42.57 -2.69 14.20
CA ASN A 282 -42.99 -3.25 12.93
C ASN A 282 -44.48 -3.62 12.98
N LYS A 283 -45.14 -3.66 11.82
CA LYS A 283 -46.54 -4.13 11.73
C LYS A 283 -46.66 -5.51 12.39
N GLY A 284 -47.65 -5.68 13.27
CA GLY A 284 -47.83 -6.89 14.05
C GLY A 284 -47.16 -6.87 15.43
N TYR A 285 -46.57 -5.73 15.83
CA TYR A 285 -46.00 -5.50 17.15
C TYR A 285 -46.54 -4.21 17.75
N LYS A 286 -46.47 -4.11 19.08
CA LYS A 286 -46.86 -2.92 19.85
C LYS A 286 -45.69 -2.38 20.67
N LEU A 287 -45.53 -1.05 20.70
CA LEU A 287 -44.47 -0.39 21.47
C LEU A 287 -44.80 -0.46 22.95
N ASN A 288 -43.84 -0.94 23.74
CA ASN A 288 -43.94 -1.06 25.17
C ASN A 288 -43.73 0.31 25.85
N ASN A 289 -44.04 0.38 27.15
CA ASN A 289 -44.05 1.66 27.91
C ASN A 289 -42.67 2.33 28.06
N ASP A 290 -41.59 1.61 27.82
CA ASP A 290 -40.22 2.13 27.85
C ASP A 290 -39.83 2.94 26.60
N LYS A 291 -40.75 3.00 25.60
CA LYS A 291 -40.56 3.66 24.31
C LYS A 291 -39.36 3.12 23.51
N ARG A 292 -38.92 1.90 23.80
CA ARG A 292 -37.76 1.26 23.15
C ARG A 292 -38.03 -0.18 22.74
N THR A 293 -38.81 -0.94 23.50
CA THR A 293 -39.09 -2.36 23.25
C THR A 293 -40.45 -2.59 22.61
N CYS A 294 -40.62 -3.70 21.88
CA CYS A 294 -41.79 -4.02 21.06
C CYS A 294 -42.25 -5.47 21.30
N SER A 295 -43.52 -5.67 21.67
CA SER A 295 -44.08 -7.02 21.89
C SER A 295 -44.97 -7.49 20.73
N MET A 296 -44.86 -8.76 20.34
CA MET A 296 -45.63 -9.35 19.24
C MET A 296 -47.12 -9.38 19.59
N ILE A 297 -47.95 -9.02 18.62
CA ILE A 297 -49.40 -9.22 18.69
C ILE A 297 -49.67 -10.71 18.52
N ASP A 298 -50.26 -11.33 19.54
CA ASP A 298 -50.56 -12.76 19.52
C ASP A 298 -51.89 -13.04 18.81
N TYR A 299 -51.81 -13.57 17.58
CA TYR A 299 -52.99 -13.78 16.73
C TYR A 299 -53.72 -15.11 16.95
N CYS A 300 -53.06 -16.18 17.42
CA CYS A 300 -53.71 -17.46 17.75
C CYS A 300 -54.60 -17.32 19.00
N SER A 301 -54.29 -16.38 19.90
CA SER A 301 -55.14 -16.06 21.06
C SER A 301 -56.53 -15.50 20.68
N PHE A 302 -56.76 -15.12 19.42
CA PHE A 302 -58.09 -14.75 18.93
C PHE A 302 -59.00 -15.95 18.59
N GLY A 303 -58.47 -17.19 18.55
CA GLY A 303 -59.24 -18.43 18.50
C GLY A 303 -59.90 -18.82 17.16
N ASN A 304 -59.54 -18.17 16.04
CA ASN A 304 -60.25 -18.35 14.76
C ASN A 304 -59.41 -19.03 13.65
N HIS A 305 -58.48 -19.94 14.00
CA HIS A 305 -57.37 -20.31 13.11
C HIS A 305 -57.49 -21.57 12.22
N SER A 306 -58.47 -22.46 12.43
CA SER A 306 -58.80 -23.61 11.54
C SER A 306 -57.61 -24.47 11.03
N CYS A 307 -56.55 -24.65 11.81
CA CYS A 307 -55.38 -25.46 11.44
C CYS A 307 -55.62 -26.96 11.68
N ASP A 308 -55.14 -27.82 10.77
CA ASP A 308 -55.23 -29.29 10.90
C ASP A 308 -54.33 -29.83 12.01
N HIS A 309 -53.11 -29.32 12.08
CA HIS A 309 -52.17 -29.55 13.18
C HIS A 309 -52.06 -28.28 14.05
N GLU A 310 -50.88 -27.66 14.15
CA GLU A 310 -50.60 -26.63 15.15
C GLU A 310 -50.82 -25.20 14.63
N CYS A 311 -51.40 -24.29 15.43
CA CYS A 311 -51.42 -22.85 15.14
C CYS A 311 -50.21 -22.16 15.74
N VAL A 312 -49.55 -21.35 14.93
CA VAL A 312 -48.43 -20.54 15.37
C VAL A 312 -48.71 -19.09 15.01
N SER A 313 -48.73 -18.21 16.02
CA SER A 313 -48.83 -16.76 15.83
C SER A 313 -47.60 -16.28 15.09
N VAL A 314 -47.82 -15.59 13.97
CA VAL A 314 -46.76 -15.04 13.15
C VAL A 314 -46.95 -13.55 12.95
N LEU A 315 -45.92 -12.90 12.44
CA LEU A 315 -45.95 -11.49 12.09
C LEU A 315 -47.16 -11.19 11.18
N ASN A 316 -48.04 -10.29 11.64
CA ASN A 316 -49.26 -9.88 10.92
C ASN A 316 -50.33 -10.96 10.73
N GLY A 317 -50.34 -12.04 11.52
CA GLY A 317 -51.41 -13.05 11.46
C GLY A 317 -51.07 -14.35 12.19
N TYR A 318 -51.63 -15.47 11.75
CA TYR A 318 -51.29 -16.79 12.24
C TYR A 318 -51.09 -17.75 11.06
N ARG A 319 -50.34 -18.83 11.28
CA ARG A 319 -50.18 -19.89 10.28
C ARG A 319 -50.30 -21.27 10.92
N CYS A 320 -50.62 -22.24 10.09
CA CYS A 320 -50.67 -23.64 10.51
C CYS A 320 -49.30 -24.30 10.30
N ARG A 321 -48.91 -25.18 11.22
CA ARG A 321 -47.67 -25.95 11.18
C ARG A 321 -47.98 -27.44 11.25
N CYS A 322 -47.37 -28.21 10.35
CA CYS A 322 -47.45 -29.66 10.33
C CYS A 322 -46.37 -30.30 11.21
N ASN A 323 -46.66 -31.49 11.73
CA ASN A 323 -45.70 -32.32 12.47
C ASN A 323 -44.58 -32.85 11.56
N GLU A 324 -43.49 -33.34 12.17
CA GLU A 324 -42.32 -33.85 11.45
C GLU A 324 -42.68 -34.97 10.45
N GLY A 325 -42.10 -34.89 9.25
CA GLY A 325 -42.41 -35.80 8.14
C GLY A 325 -43.63 -35.40 7.31
N TYR A 326 -44.24 -34.23 7.55
CA TYR A 326 -45.40 -33.73 6.80
C TYR A 326 -45.20 -32.30 6.30
N ARG A 327 -45.72 -32.00 5.10
CA ARG A 327 -45.74 -30.68 4.45
C ARG A 327 -47.15 -30.09 4.47
N LEU A 328 -47.24 -28.77 4.64
CA LEU A 328 -48.50 -28.04 4.56
C LEU A 328 -48.91 -27.87 3.09
N LEU A 329 -50.17 -28.15 2.77
CA LEU A 329 -50.75 -28.04 1.43
C LEU A 329 -51.07 -26.57 1.09
N GLU A 330 -51.40 -26.30 -0.18
CA GLU A 330 -51.64 -24.95 -0.71
C GLU A 330 -52.77 -24.20 0.02
N ASP A 331 -53.71 -24.92 0.62
CA ASP A 331 -54.77 -24.34 1.46
C ASP A 331 -54.26 -23.70 2.76
N SER A 332 -52.95 -23.85 3.04
CA SER A 332 -52.25 -23.32 4.20
C SER A 332 -52.81 -23.81 5.54
N LYS A 333 -53.54 -24.94 5.53
CA LYS A 333 -54.22 -25.51 6.70
C LYS A 333 -53.99 -27.00 6.86
N THR A 334 -53.93 -27.78 5.78
CA THR A 334 -53.90 -29.26 5.79
C THR A 334 -52.50 -29.83 5.55
N CYS A 335 -52.18 -30.98 6.16
CA CYS A 335 -50.84 -31.56 6.15
C CYS A 335 -50.74 -32.91 5.38
N GLN A 336 -49.71 -33.08 4.53
CA GLN A 336 -49.44 -34.29 3.73
C GLN A 336 -48.05 -34.89 4.03
N ALA A 337 -47.93 -36.21 4.12
CA ALA A 337 -46.64 -36.87 4.37
C ALA A 337 -45.59 -36.63 3.26
N ILE A 338 -44.34 -36.43 3.66
CA ILE A 338 -43.16 -36.17 2.81
C ILE A 338 -42.39 -37.47 2.57
N ASP A 339 -41.93 -37.70 1.33
CA ASP A 339 -40.91 -38.71 1.04
C ASP A 339 -39.51 -38.13 1.29
N LEU A 340 -38.93 -38.49 2.44
CA LEU A 340 -37.67 -37.95 2.92
C LEU A 340 -36.45 -38.39 2.08
N CYS A 341 -36.51 -39.52 1.37
CA CYS A 341 -35.40 -39.90 0.47
C CYS A 341 -35.48 -39.16 -0.86
N ALA A 342 -36.68 -39.00 -1.44
CA ALA A 342 -36.86 -38.24 -2.67
C ALA A 342 -36.50 -36.75 -2.49
N GLU A 343 -36.72 -36.21 -1.29
CA GLU A 343 -36.33 -34.85 -0.92
C GLU A 343 -34.89 -34.73 -0.39
N GLY A 344 -34.14 -35.84 -0.25
CA GLY A 344 -32.76 -35.83 0.24
C GLY A 344 -32.59 -35.43 1.71
N LYS A 345 -33.66 -35.45 2.51
CA LYS A 345 -33.67 -35.10 3.95
C LYS A 345 -33.45 -36.34 4.81
N HIS A 346 -32.28 -36.94 4.69
CA HIS A 346 -31.92 -38.14 5.43
C HIS A 346 -30.46 -38.13 5.87
N ASP A 347 -30.17 -38.82 6.97
CA ASP A 347 -28.82 -38.90 7.55
C ASP A 347 -28.10 -40.19 7.13
N CYS A 348 -28.55 -40.84 6.05
CA CYS A 348 -27.86 -42.00 5.49
C CYS A 348 -26.55 -41.57 4.87
N GLU A 349 -25.45 -42.20 5.28
CA GLU A 349 -24.12 -41.90 4.73
C GLU A 349 -24.02 -42.24 3.24
N GLN A 350 -24.75 -43.27 2.78
CA GLN A 350 -24.61 -43.77 1.41
C GLN A 350 -25.95 -43.93 0.69
N ILE A 351 -26.80 -44.88 1.09
CA ILE A 351 -28.06 -45.19 0.38
C ILE A 351 -29.24 -44.96 1.32
N CYS A 352 -30.32 -44.34 0.82
CA CYS A 352 -31.59 -44.10 1.53
C CYS A 352 -32.75 -44.88 0.88
N VAL A 353 -33.60 -45.48 1.70
CA VAL A 353 -34.80 -46.23 1.31
C VAL A 353 -36.03 -45.60 1.98
N SER A 354 -37.01 -45.12 1.21
CA SER A 354 -38.11 -44.30 1.70
C SER A 354 -39.32 -45.07 2.25
N ALA A 355 -39.99 -44.44 3.23
CA ALA A 355 -41.28 -44.84 3.77
C ALA A 355 -42.14 -43.59 4.10
N PRO A 356 -43.48 -43.68 4.28
CA PRO A 356 -44.32 -42.50 4.50
C PRO A 356 -43.92 -41.72 5.76
N GLY A 357 -43.31 -40.54 5.57
CA GLY A 357 -42.84 -39.67 6.66
C GLY A 357 -41.56 -40.13 7.37
N VAL A 358 -40.92 -41.24 6.97
CA VAL A 358 -39.68 -41.82 7.60
C VAL A 358 -38.75 -42.48 6.56
N PHE A 359 -37.51 -42.84 6.93
CA PHE A 359 -36.54 -43.49 6.01
C PHE A 359 -35.65 -44.54 6.71
N THR A 360 -34.96 -45.38 5.92
CA THR A 360 -33.94 -46.35 6.37
C THR A 360 -32.69 -46.31 5.48
N CYS A 361 -31.51 -46.67 5.99
CA CYS A 361 -30.24 -46.55 5.26
C CYS A 361 -29.60 -47.88 4.85
N ASP A 362 -28.81 -47.85 3.77
CA ASP A 362 -28.02 -48.98 3.24
C ASP A 362 -26.64 -48.49 2.72
N CYS A 363 -25.73 -49.41 2.34
CA CYS A 363 -24.36 -49.07 1.92
C CYS A 363 -24.01 -49.50 0.48
N ASN A 364 -23.14 -48.71 -0.14
CA ASN A 364 -22.54 -48.97 -1.46
C ASN A 364 -21.62 -50.20 -1.44
N LYS A 365 -21.39 -50.78 -2.62
CA LYS A 365 -20.50 -51.93 -2.80
C LYS A 365 -19.07 -51.59 -2.31
N GLY A 366 -18.50 -52.43 -1.45
CA GLY A 366 -17.21 -52.14 -0.81
C GLY A 366 -17.32 -51.64 0.63
N PHE A 367 -18.54 -51.45 1.15
CA PHE A 367 -18.79 -50.93 2.49
C PHE A 367 -19.77 -51.79 3.29
N LYS A 368 -19.76 -51.65 4.62
CA LYS A 368 -20.64 -52.36 5.54
C LYS A 368 -21.39 -51.40 6.47
N LEU A 369 -22.71 -51.57 6.58
CA LEU A 369 -23.55 -50.74 7.45
C LEU A 369 -23.23 -50.98 8.93
N ASN A 370 -23.01 -49.89 9.64
CA ASN A 370 -22.64 -49.87 11.04
C ASN A 370 -23.87 -50.08 11.96
N LYS A 371 -23.64 -50.26 13.26
CA LYS A 371 -24.69 -50.54 14.26
C LYS A 371 -25.68 -49.40 14.47
N ASP A 372 -25.29 -48.17 14.10
CA ASP A 372 -26.15 -46.98 14.13
C ASP A 372 -27.20 -46.96 13.02
N LYS A 373 -27.12 -47.90 12.06
CA LYS A 373 -27.98 -48.03 10.89
C LYS A 373 -27.97 -46.80 9.98
N LYS A 374 -26.92 -45.97 10.06
CA LYS A 374 -26.77 -44.73 9.30
C LYS A 374 -25.43 -44.64 8.58
N THR A 375 -24.34 -45.10 9.22
CA THR A 375 -22.97 -44.97 8.69
C THR A 375 -22.43 -46.28 8.11
N CYS A 376 -21.44 -46.17 7.22
CA CYS A 376 -20.86 -47.26 6.45
C CYS A 376 -19.35 -47.30 6.64
N THR A 377 -18.78 -48.46 6.96
CA THR A 377 -17.32 -48.62 7.07
C THR A 377 -16.71 -49.20 5.81
N ASN A 378 -15.58 -48.63 5.38
CA ASN A 378 -14.84 -49.02 4.19
C ASN A 378 -14.16 -50.39 4.38
N MET A 379 -14.35 -51.31 3.43
CA MET A 379 -13.60 -52.56 3.40
C MET A 379 -12.23 -52.33 2.74
N ASN A 380 -11.15 -52.76 3.41
CA ASN A 380 -9.79 -52.56 2.90
C ASN A 380 -9.53 -53.41 1.65
N MET A 381 -9.46 -52.74 0.49
CA MET A 381 -9.31 -53.33 -0.84
C MET A 381 -7.89 -53.85 -1.10
N CYS A 382 -6.85 -53.25 -0.50
CA CYS A 382 -5.47 -53.73 -0.65
C CYS A 382 -5.26 -55.14 -0.05
N ASN A 383 -6.13 -55.56 0.88
CA ASN A 383 -6.05 -56.88 1.51
C ASN A 383 -7.04 -57.91 0.91
N THR A 384 -7.91 -57.47 -0.01
CA THR A 384 -8.99 -58.31 -0.55
C THR A 384 -8.85 -58.57 -2.05
N VAL A 385 -7.94 -57.89 -2.76
CA VAL A 385 -7.70 -58.03 -4.21
C VAL A 385 -6.19 -57.94 -4.53
N GLU A 386 -5.69 -58.70 -5.52
CA GLU A 386 -4.30 -58.56 -6.03
C GLU A 386 -4.15 -57.24 -6.82
N HIS A 387 -3.45 -56.27 -6.24
CA HIS A 387 -3.46 -54.87 -6.71
C HIS A 387 -2.34 -54.48 -7.69
N GLY A 388 -1.19 -55.16 -7.67
CA GLY A 388 -0.09 -54.98 -8.64
C GLY A 388 0.61 -53.61 -8.62
N CYS A 389 0.71 -52.96 -7.45
CA CYS A 389 1.45 -51.70 -7.29
C CYS A 389 2.96 -51.95 -7.26
N GLU A 390 3.76 -51.09 -7.89
CA GLU A 390 5.22 -51.20 -7.87
C GLU A 390 5.81 -50.92 -6.48
N TYR A 391 5.31 -49.90 -5.76
CA TYR A 391 5.80 -49.53 -4.44
C TYR A 391 4.78 -49.79 -3.32
N GLN A 392 3.82 -48.89 -3.08
CA GLN A 392 2.89 -49.04 -1.95
C GLN A 392 1.43 -48.85 -2.40
N CYS A 393 0.55 -49.77 -1.97
CA CYS A 393 -0.91 -49.70 -2.15
C CYS A 393 -1.56 -48.94 -1.01
N VAL A 394 -2.43 -47.99 -1.33
CA VAL A 394 -3.28 -47.28 -0.38
C VAL A 394 -4.74 -47.57 -0.73
N SER A 395 -5.45 -48.22 0.21
CA SER A 395 -6.85 -48.55 0.01
C SER A 395 -7.69 -47.29 0.10
N THR A 396 -8.54 -47.07 -0.90
CA THR A 396 -9.53 -46.01 -0.92
C THR A 396 -10.93 -46.59 -0.79
N PRO A 397 -11.94 -45.77 -0.46
CA PRO A 397 -13.34 -46.18 -0.39
C PRO A 397 -13.82 -46.83 -1.70
N GLY A 398 -13.91 -48.17 -1.71
CA GLY A 398 -14.30 -48.98 -2.87
C GLY A 398 -13.23 -49.24 -3.95
N SER A 399 -11.98 -48.79 -3.75
CA SER A 399 -10.87 -48.96 -4.71
C SER A 399 -9.50 -48.96 -4.01
N TYR A 400 -8.41 -48.92 -4.77
CA TYR A 400 -7.05 -48.71 -4.27
C TYR A 400 -6.24 -47.87 -5.27
N HIS A 401 -5.18 -47.21 -4.80
CA HIS A 401 -4.22 -46.53 -5.67
C HIS A 401 -2.79 -46.77 -5.17
N CYS A 402 -1.82 -46.63 -6.08
CA CYS A 402 -0.42 -46.83 -5.78
C CYS A 402 0.25 -45.47 -5.50
N ILE A 403 1.21 -45.45 -4.58
CA ILE A 403 2.03 -44.26 -4.27
C ILE A 403 3.51 -44.56 -4.54
N CYS A 404 4.29 -43.52 -4.80
CA CYS A 404 5.71 -43.58 -5.17
C CYS A 404 6.62 -43.04 -4.05
N PRO A 405 7.89 -43.46 -4.00
CA PRO A 405 8.86 -42.96 -3.03
C PRO A 405 9.22 -41.48 -3.28
N GLU A 406 9.79 -40.83 -2.27
CA GLU A 406 10.15 -39.41 -2.32
C GLU A 406 11.03 -39.06 -3.55
N GLY A 407 10.63 -38.02 -4.28
CA GLY A 407 11.32 -37.56 -5.49
C GLY A 407 10.83 -38.18 -6.80
N GLN A 408 9.81 -39.06 -6.75
CA GLN A 408 9.18 -39.64 -7.94
C GLN A 408 7.65 -39.44 -7.94
N LEU A 409 7.09 -39.23 -9.12
CA LEU A 409 5.67 -39.11 -9.43
C LEU A 409 5.16 -40.40 -10.10
N LEU A 410 3.90 -40.75 -9.82
CA LEU A 410 3.22 -41.89 -10.41
C LEU A 410 3.03 -41.68 -11.92
N GLN A 411 3.36 -42.68 -12.73
CA GLN A 411 3.28 -42.63 -14.18
C GLN A 411 1.86 -42.90 -14.69
N ASP A 412 1.66 -42.70 -16.00
CA ASP A 412 0.35 -42.80 -16.67
C ASP A 412 -0.34 -44.17 -16.54
N ASP A 413 0.37 -45.24 -16.17
CA ASP A 413 -0.20 -46.57 -15.93
C ASP A 413 -0.86 -46.73 -14.54
N GLY A 414 -0.72 -45.72 -13.67
CA GLY A 414 -1.26 -45.69 -12.32
C GLY A 414 -0.64 -46.70 -11.36
N LYS A 415 0.48 -47.33 -11.73
CA LYS A 415 1.13 -48.40 -10.96
C LYS A 415 2.64 -48.22 -10.79
N SER A 416 3.30 -47.55 -11.73
CA SER A 416 4.76 -47.35 -11.77
C SER A 416 5.21 -45.91 -11.50
N CYS A 417 6.49 -45.67 -11.20
CA CYS A 417 7.03 -44.38 -10.72
C CYS A 417 8.08 -43.73 -11.66
N GLY A 418 8.16 -42.38 -11.74
CA GLY A 418 9.07 -41.57 -12.62
C GLY A 418 9.35 -40.12 -12.14
N THR A 419 10.18 -39.30 -12.81
CA THR A 419 10.57 -37.92 -12.36
C THR A 419 9.88 -36.77 -13.09
N CYS A 420 9.75 -35.59 -12.44
CA CYS A 420 9.02 -34.39 -12.92
C CYS A 420 9.83 -33.52 -13.93
N LYS A 421 9.16 -32.90 -14.92
CA LYS A 421 9.73 -31.94 -15.90
C LYS A 421 9.10 -30.54 -15.75
N SER A 422 9.88 -29.48 -16.00
CA SER A 422 9.59 -28.07 -15.68
C SER A 422 8.53 -27.44 -16.60
N ALA A 423 7.89 -26.37 -16.14
CA ALA A 423 6.71 -25.78 -16.77
C ALA A 423 6.92 -25.02 -18.09
N ASN A 424 5.79 -24.71 -18.72
CA ASN A 424 5.65 -24.32 -20.12
C ASN A 424 5.51 -22.78 -20.27
N ILE A 425 6.52 -22.06 -20.79
CA ILE A 425 6.43 -20.60 -21.09
C ILE A 425 6.77 -20.25 -22.55
N ASP A 426 6.25 -19.13 -23.04
CA ASP A 426 6.66 -18.52 -24.32
C ASP A 426 7.54 -17.28 -24.05
N LEU A 427 8.84 -17.39 -24.35
CA LEU A 427 9.84 -16.35 -24.09
C LEU A 427 10.32 -15.71 -25.39
N VAL A 428 10.20 -14.39 -25.52
CA VAL A 428 10.77 -13.63 -26.64
C VAL A 428 11.88 -12.72 -26.13
N LEU A 429 13.06 -12.85 -26.74
CA LEU A 429 14.26 -12.08 -26.44
C LEU A 429 14.40 -10.94 -27.46
N LEU A 430 14.43 -9.69 -27.01
CA LEU A 430 14.71 -8.51 -27.82
C LEU A 430 16.17 -8.06 -27.59
N ILE A 431 17.05 -8.22 -28.57
CA ILE A 431 18.46 -7.86 -28.46
C ILE A 431 18.80 -6.60 -29.27
N ASP A 432 19.43 -5.62 -28.60
CA ASP A 432 19.92 -4.40 -29.25
C ASP A 432 21.19 -4.69 -30.07
N GLY A 433 21.08 -4.54 -31.39
CA GLY A 433 22.16 -4.65 -32.37
C GLY A 433 22.66 -3.29 -32.87
N SER A 434 22.33 -2.20 -32.18
CA SER A 434 22.71 -0.83 -32.55
C SER A 434 24.19 -0.55 -32.34
N LYS A 435 24.67 0.50 -33.02
CA LYS A 435 26.07 0.97 -32.96
C LYS A 435 26.55 1.28 -31.54
N SER A 436 25.65 1.73 -30.65
CA SER A 436 26.00 2.10 -29.26
C SER A 436 26.48 0.91 -28.45
N VAL A 437 25.94 -0.29 -28.71
CA VAL A 437 26.31 -1.54 -28.01
C VAL A 437 27.77 -1.92 -28.28
N ARG A 438 28.28 -1.64 -29.49
CA ARG A 438 29.59 -2.10 -29.98
C ARG A 438 29.68 -3.63 -30.16
N PRO A 439 30.54 -4.13 -31.06
CA PRO A 439 30.66 -5.57 -31.30
C PRO A 439 31.06 -6.39 -30.07
N GLN A 440 31.92 -5.83 -29.20
CA GLN A 440 32.40 -6.52 -28.00
C GLN A 440 31.29 -6.77 -26.97
N ASN A 441 30.41 -5.78 -26.73
CA ASN A 441 29.29 -5.98 -25.81
C ASN A 441 28.20 -6.85 -26.46
N PHE A 442 28.03 -6.78 -27.78
CA PHE A 442 27.07 -7.64 -28.49
C PHE A 442 27.40 -9.13 -28.34
N GLU A 443 28.68 -9.50 -28.42
CA GLU A 443 29.12 -10.87 -28.14
C GLU A 443 28.88 -11.29 -26.68
N LEU A 444 28.89 -10.35 -25.74
CA LEU A 444 28.53 -10.63 -24.36
C LEU A 444 27.02 -10.83 -24.18
N VAL A 445 26.18 -10.05 -24.89
CA VAL A 445 24.72 -10.24 -24.91
C VAL A 445 24.37 -11.62 -25.47
N LYS A 446 25.04 -12.09 -26.52
CA LYS A 446 24.84 -13.47 -27.02
C LYS A 446 25.16 -14.54 -25.97
N LYS A 447 26.27 -14.38 -25.24
CA LYS A 447 26.63 -15.30 -24.15
C LYS A 447 25.63 -15.26 -23.01
N PHE A 448 25.13 -14.07 -22.68
CA PHE A 448 24.05 -13.89 -21.70
C PHE A 448 22.81 -14.68 -22.11
N VAL A 449 22.35 -14.51 -23.35
CA VAL A 449 21.19 -15.23 -23.88
C VAL A 449 21.39 -16.74 -23.79
N ASN A 450 22.57 -17.24 -24.12
CA ASN A 450 22.86 -18.68 -24.00
C ASN A 450 22.78 -19.18 -22.55
N GLN A 451 23.26 -18.40 -21.58
CA GLN A 451 23.17 -18.76 -20.16
C GLN A 451 21.73 -18.76 -19.66
N VAL A 452 20.88 -17.84 -20.14
CA VAL A 452 19.44 -17.89 -19.87
C VAL A 452 18.86 -19.17 -20.46
N VAL A 453 19.17 -19.51 -21.71
CA VAL A 453 18.66 -20.72 -22.38
C VAL A 453 19.11 -22.01 -21.69
N ASP A 454 20.35 -22.09 -21.20
CA ASP A 454 20.85 -23.23 -20.42
C ASP A 454 20.06 -23.47 -19.11
N SER A 455 19.43 -22.41 -18.61
CA SER A 455 18.66 -22.45 -17.37
C SER A 455 17.21 -22.88 -17.57
N LEU A 456 16.73 -22.97 -18.82
CA LEU A 456 15.34 -23.26 -19.18
C LEU A 456 15.15 -24.70 -19.69
N ASP A 457 13.99 -25.29 -19.40
CA ASP A 457 13.59 -26.60 -19.95
C ASP A 457 12.95 -26.42 -21.34
N VAL A 458 13.79 -26.17 -22.34
CA VAL A 458 13.37 -25.97 -23.73
C VAL A 458 12.91 -27.29 -24.33
N SER A 459 11.64 -27.36 -24.72
CA SER A 459 11.09 -28.48 -25.48
C SER A 459 9.83 -28.06 -26.26
N PRO A 460 9.38 -28.86 -27.26
CA PRO A 460 8.16 -28.54 -28.03
C PRO A 460 6.90 -28.36 -27.17
N HIS A 461 6.86 -29.08 -26.05
CA HIS A 461 5.77 -29.08 -25.07
C HIS A 461 6.05 -28.17 -23.86
N GLY A 462 7.33 -27.85 -23.61
CA GLY A 462 7.86 -27.04 -22.52
C GLY A 462 7.99 -25.55 -22.84
N THR A 463 9.19 -25.01 -22.61
CA THR A 463 9.54 -23.62 -22.93
C THR A 463 9.85 -23.45 -24.41
N ARG A 464 9.27 -22.41 -25.03
CA ARG A 464 9.57 -21.96 -26.39
C ARG A 464 10.29 -20.62 -26.34
N VAL A 465 11.32 -20.46 -27.16
CA VAL A 465 12.15 -19.26 -27.17
C VAL A 465 12.22 -18.68 -28.58
N GLY A 466 11.91 -17.40 -28.72
CA GLY A 466 12.08 -16.62 -29.94
C GLY A 466 13.13 -15.53 -29.71
N LEU A 467 13.82 -15.13 -30.78
CA LEU A 467 14.83 -14.08 -30.73
C LEU A 467 14.58 -13.05 -31.83
N VAL A 468 14.60 -11.79 -31.43
CA VAL A 468 14.44 -10.63 -32.31
C VAL A 468 15.59 -9.69 -32.06
N GLN A 469 16.26 -9.29 -33.13
CA GLN A 469 17.30 -8.28 -33.09
C GLN A 469 16.75 -6.96 -33.63
N TYR A 470 17.11 -5.85 -33.00
CA TYR A 470 16.69 -4.52 -33.46
C TYR A 470 17.86 -3.53 -33.53
N SER A 471 17.72 -2.58 -34.45
CA SER A 471 18.57 -1.40 -34.58
C SER A 471 17.71 -0.26 -35.17
N SER A 472 18.06 0.29 -36.34
CA SER A 472 17.14 1.14 -37.13
C SER A 472 16.02 0.34 -37.81
N ARG A 473 16.11 -0.99 -37.78
CA ARG A 473 15.11 -1.94 -38.28
C ARG A 473 15.03 -3.10 -37.30
N VAL A 474 13.88 -3.78 -37.27
CA VAL A 474 13.66 -4.98 -36.46
C VAL A 474 13.73 -6.21 -37.38
N ARG A 475 14.40 -7.27 -36.92
CA ARG A 475 14.54 -8.55 -37.61
C ARG A 475 14.26 -9.69 -36.63
N THR A 476 13.30 -10.55 -36.94
CA THR A 476 13.16 -11.84 -36.25
C THR A 476 14.31 -12.74 -36.69
N GLU A 477 15.18 -13.13 -35.76
CA GLU A 477 16.26 -14.10 -36.05
C GLU A 477 15.70 -15.51 -36.12
N PHE A 478 14.80 -15.84 -35.19
CA PHE A 478 14.00 -17.06 -35.23
C PHE A 478 12.72 -16.94 -34.38
N PRO A 479 11.58 -17.49 -34.87
CA PRO A 479 10.32 -17.54 -34.13
C PRO A 479 10.27 -18.62 -33.05
N LEU A 480 9.24 -18.57 -32.20
CA LEU A 480 9.03 -19.48 -31.05
C LEU A 480 8.87 -20.95 -31.47
N ASN A 481 8.47 -21.22 -32.70
CA ASN A 481 8.25 -22.57 -33.23
C ASN A 481 9.41 -23.12 -34.07
N MET A 482 10.53 -22.39 -34.22
CA MET A 482 11.62 -22.81 -35.11
C MET A 482 12.56 -23.84 -34.49
N TYR A 483 12.93 -23.65 -33.23
CA TYR A 483 13.87 -24.51 -32.51
C TYR A 483 13.19 -25.16 -31.30
N HIS A 484 13.64 -26.36 -30.97
CA HIS A 484 12.97 -27.20 -29.96
C HIS A 484 13.90 -27.71 -28.87
N THR A 485 15.19 -27.39 -28.95
CA THR A 485 16.19 -27.77 -27.96
C THR A 485 17.08 -26.58 -27.58
N ALA A 486 17.59 -26.58 -26.35
CA ALA A 486 18.49 -25.53 -25.88
C ALA A 486 19.75 -25.43 -26.74
N ASP A 487 20.31 -26.55 -27.20
CA ASP A 487 21.53 -26.56 -28.01
C ASP A 487 21.35 -25.93 -29.40
N GLU A 488 20.20 -26.16 -30.05
CA GLU A 488 19.86 -25.52 -31.33
C GLU A 488 19.73 -24.01 -31.19
N ILE A 489 19.03 -23.55 -30.15
CA ILE A 489 18.86 -22.12 -29.85
C ILE A 489 20.21 -21.47 -29.59
N LYS A 490 21.06 -22.08 -28.74
CA LYS A 490 22.39 -21.53 -28.45
C LYS A 490 23.26 -21.42 -29.69
N ALA A 491 23.22 -22.43 -30.56
CA ALA A 491 23.94 -22.41 -31.82
C ALA A 491 23.41 -21.33 -32.77
N ALA A 492 22.10 -21.09 -32.79
CA ALA A 492 21.48 -20.03 -33.60
C ALA A 492 21.83 -18.63 -33.06
N VAL A 493 21.76 -18.41 -31.75
CA VAL A 493 22.13 -17.15 -31.07
C VAL A 493 23.56 -16.73 -31.41
N MET A 494 24.51 -17.67 -31.38
CA MET A 494 25.91 -17.36 -31.68
C MET A 494 26.13 -16.93 -33.14
N LYS A 495 25.28 -17.37 -34.07
CA LYS A 495 25.35 -17.03 -35.51
C LYS A 495 24.74 -15.68 -35.86
N VAL A 496 24.03 -15.03 -34.94
CA VAL A 496 23.37 -13.74 -35.20
C VAL A 496 24.39 -12.66 -35.56
N GLU A 497 24.18 -11.95 -36.66
CA GLU A 497 25.10 -10.91 -37.11
C GLU A 497 24.76 -9.53 -36.54
N TYR A 498 25.78 -8.74 -36.21
CA TYR A 498 25.61 -7.39 -35.65
C TYR A 498 25.16 -6.37 -36.72
N MET A 499 24.23 -5.46 -36.38
CA MET A 499 23.55 -4.58 -37.36
C MET A 499 24.12 -3.15 -37.47
N GLU A 500 24.81 -2.63 -36.45
CA GLU A 500 25.58 -1.36 -36.45
C GLU A 500 24.79 -0.05 -36.72
N LYS A 501 23.46 -0.05 -36.61
CA LYS A 501 22.61 1.13 -36.92
C LYS A 501 22.05 1.80 -35.65
N GLY A 502 20.98 2.61 -35.78
CA GLY A 502 20.34 3.31 -34.65
C GLY A 502 19.64 2.37 -33.67
N THR A 503 18.94 2.93 -32.68
CA THR A 503 18.31 2.18 -31.58
C THR A 503 16.82 2.52 -31.54
N MET A 504 15.99 1.71 -32.19
CA MET A 504 14.52 1.87 -32.25
C MET A 504 13.85 0.84 -31.35
N THR A 505 13.89 1.07 -30.03
CA THR A 505 13.36 0.14 -29.02
C THR A 505 11.84 0.10 -29.05
N GLY A 506 11.16 1.23 -29.32
CA GLY A 506 9.70 1.29 -29.43
C GLY A 506 9.19 0.42 -30.57
N LEU A 507 9.85 0.49 -31.73
CA LEU A 507 9.55 -0.36 -32.88
C LEU A 507 9.77 -1.85 -32.58
N ALA A 508 10.78 -2.19 -31.77
CA ALA A 508 11.04 -3.57 -31.35
C ALA A 508 9.92 -4.11 -30.44
N LEU A 509 9.45 -3.30 -29.49
CA LEU A 509 8.32 -3.64 -28.62
C LEU A 509 7.03 -3.84 -29.42
N LYS A 510 6.78 -2.97 -30.40
CA LYS A 510 5.66 -3.12 -31.34
C LYS A 510 5.72 -4.46 -32.08
N HIS A 511 6.86 -4.78 -32.68
CA HIS A 511 7.05 -6.03 -33.44
C HIS A 511 6.89 -7.26 -32.55
N MET A 512 7.39 -7.21 -31.31
CA MET A 512 7.20 -8.30 -30.35
C MET A 512 5.73 -8.56 -30.05
N LEU A 513 4.97 -7.50 -29.78
CA LEU A 513 3.55 -7.57 -29.45
C LEU A 513 2.69 -8.03 -30.65
N GLU A 514 2.89 -7.42 -31.82
CA GLU A 514 2.04 -7.63 -32.99
C GLU A 514 2.44 -8.86 -33.81
N ASN A 515 3.72 -9.26 -33.80
CA ASN A 515 4.25 -10.35 -34.62
C ASN A 515 4.78 -11.51 -33.78
N SER A 516 5.77 -11.28 -32.91
CA SER A 516 6.47 -12.39 -32.24
C SER A 516 5.60 -13.22 -31.30
N PHE A 517 4.61 -12.60 -30.65
CA PHE A 517 3.60 -13.31 -29.83
C PHE A 517 2.34 -13.72 -30.60
N SER A 518 2.39 -13.74 -31.93
CA SER A 518 1.32 -14.26 -32.76
C SER A 518 1.36 -15.79 -32.84
N GLU A 519 0.21 -16.43 -33.07
CA GLU A 519 0.14 -17.88 -33.27
C GLU A 519 0.90 -18.32 -34.52
N ALA A 520 1.02 -17.44 -35.53
CA ALA A 520 1.80 -17.70 -36.75
C ALA A 520 3.30 -17.87 -36.45
N GLU A 521 3.83 -17.08 -35.51
CA GLU A 521 5.23 -17.15 -35.05
C GLU A 521 5.42 -18.18 -33.91
N GLY A 522 4.40 -18.99 -33.61
CA GLY A 522 4.50 -20.13 -32.70
C GLY A 522 4.09 -19.87 -31.26
N ALA A 523 3.58 -18.68 -30.93
CA ALA A 523 3.02 -18.39 -29.63
C ALA A 523 1.76 -19.22 -29.37
N ARG A 524 1.59 -19.70 -28.15
CA ARG A 524 0.43 -20.51 -27.78
C ARG A 524 -0.80 -19.63 -27.56
N PRO A 525 -2.01 -20.13 -27.87
CA PRO A 525 -3.25 -19.37 -27.69
C PRO A 525 -3.42 -18.92 -26.23
N LEU A 526 -3.97 -17.73 -26.02
CA LEU A 526 -4.23 -17.17 -24.69
C LEU A 526 -5.15 -18.07 -23.84
N SER A 527 -6.01 -18.89 -24.48
CA SER A 527 -6.89 -19.87 -23.81
C SER A 527 -6.16 -20.97 -23.04
N ARG A 528 -4.86 -21.20 -23.32
CA ARG A 528 -4.03 -22.18 -22.60
C ARG A 528 -3.38 -21.62 -21.34
N SER A 529 -3.58 -20.34 -21.02
CA SER A 529 -3.02 -19.66 -19.83
C SER A 529 -1.50 -19.83 -19.69
N ILE A 530 -0.79 -19.85 -20.82
CA ILE A 530 0.67 -19.96 -20.85
C ILE A 530 1.29 -18.57 -20.60
N PRO A 531 2.20 -18.43 -19.62
CA PRO A 531 2.90 -17.17 -19.39
C PRO A 531 3.71 -16.73 -20.62
N ARG A 532 3.58 -15.45 -20.97
CA ARG A 532 4.34 -14.80 -22.05
C ARG A 532 5.32 -13.82 -21.44
N ILE A 533 6.60 -13.95 -21.81
CA ILE A 533 7.68 -13.15 -21.22
C ILE A 533 8.47 -12.46 -22.33
N GLY A 534 8.58 -11.13 -22.23
CA GLY A 534 9.45 -10.32 -23.08
C GLY A 534 10.69 -9.89 -22.32
N LEU A 535 11.89 -10.27 -22.79
CA LEU A 535 13.17 -9.88 -22.17
C LEU A 535 13.96 -8.97 -23.12
N VAL A 536 14.15 -7.71 -22.72
CA VAL A 536 14.71 -6.65 -23.56
C VAL A 536 16.12 -6.29 -23.11
N PHE A 537 17.07 -6.29 -24.05
CA PHE A 537 18.44 -5.82 -23.85
C PHE A 537 18.66 -4.51 -24.59
N THR A 538 19.21 -3.49 -23.92
CA THR A 538 19.61 -2.22 -24.55
C THR A 538 20.81 -1.55 -23.86
N ASP A 539 21.63 -0.82 -24.61
CA ASP A 539 22.81 -0.07 -24.12
C ASP A 539 22.69 1.45 -24.40
N GLY A 540 21.54 1.92 -24.88
CA GLY A 540 21.42 3.31 -25.31
C GLY A 540 20.00 3.84 -25.29
N ARG A 541 19.90 5.17 -25.28
CA ARG A 541 18.63 5.88 -25.37
C ARG A 541 17.91 5.53 -26.67
N SER A 542 16.63 5.19 -26.58
CA SER A 542 15.80 4.95 -27.77
C SER A 542 15.67 6.22 -28.61
N GLN A 543 15.58 6.05 -29.93
CA GLN A 543 15.39 7.14 -30.90
C GLN A 543 13.93 7.34 -31.30
N ASP A 544 13.05 6.47 -30.81
CA ASP A 544 11.60 6.49 -30.96
C ASP A 544 10.90 6.38 -29.58
N ASP A 545 9.58 6.59 -29.58
CA ASP A 545 8.76 6.52 -28.37
C ASP A 545 8.56 5.06 -27.92
N ILE A 546 8.92 4.79 -26.66
CA ILE A 546 8.79 3.47 -26.02
C ILE A 546 7.51 3.34 -25.18
N THR A 547 6.93 4.47 -24.75
CA THR A 547 5.86 4.53 -23.75
C THR A 547 4.62 3.77 -24.20
N GLU A 548 4.19 4.03 -25.44
CA GLU A 548 2.95 3.45 -25.98
C GLU A 548 3.00 1.92 -26.03
N TYR A 549 4.08 1.36 -26.56
CA TYR A 549 4.18 -0.08 -26.79
C TYR A 549 4.63 -0.86 -25.57
N ALA A 550 5.41 -0.25 -24.67
CA ALA A 550 5.68 -0.82 -23.35
C ALA A 550 4.38 -1.01 -22.55
N LYS A 551 3.52 0.02 -22.53
CA LYS A 551 2.22 -0.05 -21.85
C LYS A 551 1.31 -1.10 -22.48
N LYS A 552 1.16 -1.12 -23.81
CA LYS A 552 0.32 -2.10 -24.50
C LYS A 552 0.80 -3.54 -24.30
N ALA A 553 2.11 -3.78 -24.25
CA ALA A 553 2.64 -5.11 -23.98
C ALA A 553 2.26 -5.60 -22.57
N LYS A 554 2.37 -4.73 -21.56
CA LYS A 554 1.96 -5.02 -20.18
C LYS A 554 0.46 -5.28 -20.05
N GLU A 555 -0.37 -4.45 -20.69
CA GLU A 555 -1.82 -4.61 -20.73
C GLU A 555 -2.25 -5.90 -21.46
N ALA A 556 -1.45 -6.39 -22.41
CA ALA A 556 -1.66 -7.66 -23.08
C ALA A 556 -1.26 -8.89 -22.24
N GLY A 557 -0.87 -8.69 -20.97
CA GLY A 557 -0.48 -9.76 -20.06
C GLY A 557 0.92 -10.32 -20.31
N ILE A 558 1.79 -9.57 -20.98
CA ILE A 558 3.19 -9.94 -21.19
C ILE A 558 4.01 -9.42 -20.01
N THR A 559 4.73 -10.31 -19.34
CA THR A 559 5.68 -9.93 -18.29
C THR A 559 6.96 -9.40 -18.95
N MET A 560 7.24 -8.12 -18.74
CA MET A 560 8.35 -7.42 -19.38
C MET A 560 9.54 -7.32 -18.43
N TYR A 561 10.69 -7.82 -18.87
CA TYR A 561 11.99 -7.67 -18.22
C TYR A 561 12.88 -6.75 -19.06
N ALA A 562 13.56 -5.81 -18.41
CA ALA A 562 14.45 -4.86 -19.06
C ALA A 562 15.86 -4.94 -18.49
N VAL A 563 16.85 -5.14 -19.36
CA VAL A 563 18.26 -5.29 -19.02
C VAL A 563 19.08 -4.21 -19.72
N GLY A 564 19.60 -3.29 -18.91
CA GLY A 564 20.54 -2.26 -19.33
C GLY A 564 21.97 -2.75 -19.31
N VAL A 565 22.67 -2.64 -20.44
CA VAL A 565 24.11 -2.83 -20.55
C VAL A 565 24.77 -1.45 -20.69
N GLY A 566 25.95 -1.22 -20.12
CA GLY A 566 26.77 -0.04 -20.42
C GLY A 566 26.16 1.33 -20.05
N LYS A 567 25.73 2.13 -21.03
CA LYS A 567 25.20 3.52 -20.87
C LYS A 567 23.69 3.61 -21.09
N ALA A 568 22.96 2.53 -20.85
CA ALA A 568 21.51 2.54 -20.97
C ALA A 568 20.85 3.60 -20.07
N VAL A 569 19.70 4.13 -20.50
CA VAL A 569 18.94 5.11 -19.73
C VAL A 569 18.02 4.34 -18.77
N GLU A 570 18.27 4.48 -17.47
CA GLU A 570 17.52 3.77 -16.42
C GLU A 570 16.01 4.05 -16.49
N ASP A 571 15.61 5.30 -16.72
CA ASP A 571 14.19 5.67 -16.81
C ASP A 571 13.46 4.92 -17.93
N GLU A 572 14.10 4.76 -19.09
CA GLU A 572 13.53 4.03 -20.24
C GLU A 572 13.38 2.54 -19.94
N LEU A 573 14.35 1.95 -19.23
CA LEU A 573 14.30 0.54 -18.84
C LEU A 573 13.22 0.26 -17.79
N ARG A 574 13.09 1.15 -16.79
CA ARG A 574 12.03 1.06 -15.78
C ARG A 574 10.64 1.17 -16.40
N GLU A 575 10.51 2.00 -17.42
CA GLU A 575 9.26 2.16 -18.16
C GLU A 575 8.86 0.90 -18.95
N ILE A 576 9.84 0.17 -19.49
CA ILE A 576 9.63 -1.10 -20.18
C ILE A 576 9.25 -2.21 -19.19
N ALA A 577 9.90 -2.27 -18.04
CA ALA A 577 9.70 -3.32 -17.04
C ALA A 577 8.25 -3.38 -16.50
N SER A 578 7.82 -4.59 -16.14
CA SER A 578 6.55 -4.85 -15.44
C SER A 578 6.68 -4.64 -13.94
N GLU A 579 5.55 -4.39 -13.27
CA GLU A 579 5.50 -4.28 -11.81
C GLU A 579 5.66 -5.66 -11.13
N PRO A 580 6.32 -5.75 -9.96
CA PRO A 580 7.12 -4.69 -9.34
C PRO A 580 8.42 -4.46 -10.11
N VAL A 581 8.72 -3.19 -10.42
CA VAL A 581 9.86 -2.82 -11.28
C VAL A 581 11.19 -3.36 -10.74
N GLU A 582 11.38 -3.42 -9.42
CA GLU A 582 12.63 -3.89 -8.79
C GLU A 582 12.93 -5.37 -9.06
N LYS A 583 11.93 -6.17 -9.48
CA LYS A 583 12.10 -7.59 -9.85
C LYS A 583 12.29 -7.80 -11.36
N HIS A 584 11.98 -6.79 -12.17
CA HIS A 584 11.94 -6.89 -13.63
C HIS A 584 12.92 -5.97 -14.35
N PHE A 585 13.53 -5.04 -13.62
CA PHE A 585 14.55 -4.12 -14.11
C PHE A 585 15.94 -4.52 -13.60
N TYR A 586 16.92 -4.56 -14.51
CA TYR A 586 18.30 -4.85 -14.18
C TYR A 586 19.24 -3.88 -14.91
N TYR A 587 20.06 -3.17 -14.14
CA TYR A 587 21.15 -2.37 -14.67
C TYR A 587 22.48 -3.05 -14.31
N THR A 588 23.26 -3.44 -15.31
CA THR A 588 24.51 -4.16 -15.08
C THR A 588 25.66 -3.56 -15.86
N THR A 589 26.75 -3.24 -15.15
CA THR A 589 28.07 -3.02 -15.75
C THR A 589 28.88 -4.31 -15.82
N ASP A 590 28.55 -5.30 -14.97
CA ASP A 590 29.18 -6.62 -14.88
C ASP A 590 28.12 -7.69 -14.58
N PHE A 591 28.15 -8.77 -15.35
CA PHE A 591 27.18 -9.86 -15.56
C PHE A 591 26.58 -10.62 -14.34
N THR A 592 26.60 -10.04 -13.13
CA THR A 592 26.06 -10.64 -11.90
C THR A 592 24.53 -10.72 -11.89
N ALA A 593 23.83 -9.90 -12.67
CA ALA A 593 22.37 -9.96 -12.82
C ALA A 593 21.87 -11.26 -13.50
N ILE A 594 22.78 -12.04 -14.11
CA ILE A 594 22.45 -13.26 -14.86
C ILE A 594 21.87 -14.34 -13.95
N SER A 595 22.50 -14.62 -12.81
CA SER A 595 22.03 -15.67 -11.91
C SER A 595 20.64 -15.35 -11.36
N THR A 596 20.38 -14.08 -11.05
CA THR A 596 19.09 -13.64 -10.52
C THR A 596 17.98 -13.68 -11.56
N ILE A 597 18.24 -13.27 -12.81
CA ILE A 597 17.24 -13.37 -13.89
C ILE A 597 16.95 -14.84 -14.22
N ALA A 598 17.99 -15.67 -14.34
CA ALA A 598 17.84 -17.09 -14.61
C ALA A 598 17.12 -17.82 -13.45
N GLU A 599 17.38 -17.45 -12.20
CA GLU A 599 16.65 -17.99 -11.03
C GLU A 599 15.21 -17.50 -10.97
N ASN A 600 14.93 -16.22 -11.25
CA ASN A 600 13.56 -15.70 -11.28
C ASN A 600 12.72 -16.32 -12.41
N LEU A 601 13.33 -16.54 -13.58
CA LEU A 601 12.68 -17.26 -14.69
C LEU A 601 12.47 -18.76 -14.37
N LYS A 602 13.23 -19.34 -13.44
CA LYS A 602 13.00 -20.70 -12.90
C LYS A 602 11.92 -20.74 -11.81
N LEU A 603 11.94 -19.78 -10.89
CA LEU A 603 11.09 -19.75 -9.68
C LEU A 603 9.64 -19.37 -10.00
N ASN A 604 9.40 -18.48 -10.98
CA ASN A 604 8.05 -17.99 -11.30
C ASN A 604 7.23 -18.92 -12.20
N VAL A 605 7.64 -20.19 -12.36
CA VAL A 605 6.93 -21.16 -13.22
C VAL A 605 6.77 -22.55 -12.57
N CYS A 606 6.78 -22.64 -11.25
CA CYS A 606 5.82 -23.55 -10.60
C CYS A 606 4.60 -22.67 -10.33
N PRO A 607 3.34 -23.12 -10.55
CA PRO A 607 2.23 -22.35 -10.02
C PRO A 607 2.51 -22.19 -8.52
N GLU A 608 2.74 -20.94 -8.11
CA GLU A 608 2.56 -20.53 -6.73
C GLU A 608 1.09 -20.81 -6.41
N GLU A 609 0.80 -22.03 -5.95
CA GLU A 609 0.01 -22.15 -4.74
C GLU A 609 0.90 -21.73 -3.55
N SER A 610 1.19 -20.44 -3.48
CA SER A 610 1.69 -19.72 -2.31
C SER A 610 1.91 -18.26 -2.72
N GLN A 611 0.88 -17.49 -3.05
CA GLN A 611 0.04 -16.84 -2.05
C GLN A 611 -1.39 -16.66 -2.60
N GLY A 612 -2.14 -17.75 -2.61
CA GLY A 612 -3.49 -17.63 -2.09
C GLY A 612 -3.33 -17.46 -0.59
N GLU A 613 -3.82 -16.34 -0.05
CA GLU A 613 -4.43 -16.42 1.27
C GLU A 613 -5.22 -17.72 1.31
N ILE A 614 -4.99 -18.51 2.35
CA ILE A 614 -5.99 -19.47 2.76
C ILE A 614 -7.20 -18.61 3.14
N GLU A 615 -8.05 -18.25 2.18
CA GLU A 615 -9.49 -18.24 2.45
C GLU A 615 -9.79 -19.69 2.81
N VAL A 616 -9.71 -19.98 4.11
CA VAL A 616 -10.52 -21.02 4.70
C VAL A 616 -11.95 -20.56 4.47
N LYS A 617 -12.54 -20.93 3.33
CA LYS A 617 -13.98 -21.13 3.25
C LYS A 617 -14.30 -22.47 3.90
N ASP A 618 -14.15 -22.51 5.23
CA ASP A 618 -15.20 -22.78 6.20
C ASP A 618 -14.59 -22.79 7.65
N PRO A 619 -14.95 -21.84 8.54
CA PRO A 619 -14.30 -21.61 9.84
C PRO A 619 -14.48 -22.65 10.97
N CYS A 620 -14.87 -23.91 10.75
CA CYS A 620 -15.29 -24.79 11.86
C CYS A 620 -14.42 -26.03 12.19
N ALA A 621 -13.16 -26.12 11.74
CA ALA A 621 -12.31 -27.29 12.05
C ALA A 621 -11.11 -27.03 12.99
N CYS A 622 -11.07 -25.89 13.70
CA CYS A 622 -10.00 -25.60 14.67
C CYS A 622 -10.41 -25.70 16.13
N GLU A 623 -11.70 -25.84 16.46
CA GLU A 623 -12.14 -25.98 17.86
C GLU A 623 -11.70 -27.33 18.47
N SER A 624 -11.66 -28.41 17.68
CA SER A 624 -11.31 -29.74 18.18
C SER A 624 -9.82 -29.91 18.52
N LEU A 625 -8.92 -29.16 17.85
CA LEU A 625 -7.48 -29.19 18.11
C LEU A 625 -7.10 -28.36 19.34
N VAL A 626 -7.78 -27.23 19.55
CA VAL A 626 -7.61 -26.39 20.75
C VAL A 626 -8.22 -27.09 21.97
N GLU A 627 -9.42 -27.68 21.85
CA GLU A 627 -10.01 -28.49 22.93
C GLU A 627 -9.16 -29.73 23.26
N PHE A 628 -8.60 -30.41 22.26
CA PHE A 628 -7.69 -31.54 22.49
C PHE A 628 -6.39 -31.10 23.16
N GLN A 629 -5.79 -29.98 22.75
CA GLN A 629 -4.60 -29.43 23.41
C GLN A 629 -4.90 -28.97 24.85
N GLN A 630 -6.02 -28.29 25.09
CA GLN A 630 -6.43 -27.86 26.43
C GLN A 630 -6.72 -29.05 27.36
N ALA A 631 -7.42 -30.08 26.85
CA ALA A 631 -7.72 -31.29 27.60
C ALA A 631 -6.46 -32.13 27.89
N THR A 632 -5.51 -32.15 26.96
CA THR A 632 -4.23 -32.86 27.13
C THR A 632 -3.32 -32.13 28.13
N MET A 633 -3.27 -30.79 28.08
CA MET A 633 -2.50 -29.98 29.04
C MET A 633 -3.09 -30.06 30.46
N ASN A 634 -4.41 -30.00 30.61
CA ASN A 634 -5.08 -30.17 31.91
C ASN A 634 -4.89 -31.59 32.48
N SER A 635 -4.85 -32.62 31.62
CA SER A 635 -4.58 -34.00 32.05
C SER A 635 -3.12 -34.21 32.44
N LEU A 636 -2.17 -33.56 31.75
CA LEU A 636 -0.75 -33.54 32.09
C LEU A 636 -0.49 -32.84 33.44
N GLU A 637 -1.16 -31.71 33.70
CA GLU A 637 -1.06 -31.00 34.99
C GLU A 637 -1.59 -31.84 36.16
N GLN A 638 -2.72 -32.54 35.98
CA GLN A 638 -3.28 -33.44 36.99
C GLN A 638 -2.40 -34.67 37.28
N VAL A 639 -1.64 -35.16 36.29
CA VAL A 639 -0.69 -36.26 36.48
C VAL A 639 0.57 -35.78 37.21
N THR A 640 1.04 -34.55 36.93
CA THR A 640 2.19 -33.97 37.63
C THR A 640 1.90 -33.60 39.09
N GLN A 641 0.65 -33.22 39.44
CA GLN A 641 0.25 -32.95 40.82
C GLN A 641 0.06 -34.21 41.68
N LYS A 642 -0.13 -35.40 41.08
CA LYS A 642 -0.34 -36.65 41.82
C LYS A 642 0.95 -37.41 42.19
N HIS A 643 2.13 -36.95 41.74
CA HIS A 643 3.41 -37.61 41.97
C HIS A 643 4.48 -36.70 42.61
N ILE A 644 4.09 -35.53 43.13
CA ILE A 644 4.93 -34.71 44.00
C ILE A 644 4.14 -34.45 45.29
N LEU A 645 4.14 -35.44 46.17
CA LEU A 645 3.98 -35.34 47.63
C LEU A 645 4.31 -36.70 48.26
#